data_AF-A0A9X8RC55-F1
#
_entry.id   AF-A0A9X8RC55-F1
#
_cell.length_a   1.000
_cell.length_b   1.000
_cell.length_c   1.000
_cell.angle_alpha   90.00
_cell.angle_beta   90.00
_cell.angle_gamma   90.00
#
_symmetry.space_group_name_H-M   'P 1'
#
loop_
_entity.id
_entity.type
_entity.pdbx_description
1 polymer ?
#
loop_
_entity_poly.entity_id
_entity_poly.type
_entity_poly.pdbx_seq_one_letter_code
_entity_poly.pdbx_strand_id
1 'polypeptide(L)'
;MGKKKIVKIASATIMAATTIVAVAPAPSDAATSLNSKIKTAKAAIKKPFDTYFYTSKLASVSTVEKQIKSAKQAKKDINSTIKKSMLSKKEKDAKYKEIEAYDKYITRSEGYVKGYKAAEKAKAAHGKSIGTLTNAIVAKKSVDIRNQYEALDKAVKKADKDIKDTVYGAKIEKLLYDKFTKSTKTALNGDLKVPYYYEKAAYWVKKGDLKTADKRMQTVSSQLKKVSKTSKLGKAIHAYVKEVKGKYDDAVYAEKKKEVAKRVNAYVALANGELKTKEQINAAKKAKAAINLNGIKESDRKEFLSKMALADKKVAAAEEALKNPAKAITLSLMHTNDTHAHLDNVAKRVTAVKEVRKSKPQALLVDAGDVFSGTLYFNEFKGQADLRFMNLMKYDVMTFGNHEFDLGSSAEGHQALADFIKGAQFPFVSSNVDFSKDDKFKGLFSDLISSKPEQGKIYNGIVKQVDGQKVGFFGLTTEETKDISSPGSIEFENYLEEAEKAVKAFKGMGVNKIVAVSHIGYDDNAAYDNDLTLAAKVKGIDVIVGGHSHTQLDAPVVVDKDDKGKTKEPTVIVQGYQYSDYLGTIDVEFDKDGKIVGQAGKLIKLSEKQDDTEAAKVLETYSSKIKELKETKTGATAVKALETPRDAGDETKPSVRKNETELGNLITDGMLSKAKEFNKETVIAFQNGGGIRAGIDQGEITLGEILTVLPFGNTLATMKLTGAEINEALEHSVSLAPKENGGFLHVSGMKFSYDSSKEAGNRVTKVEVLGQDGTYSELDAVKEYVVATNAFTAKGGDGFTVFKKAYEEGRVTDIGLADWENLRDYVSGLKTVDPSIEGRIKDVAGSNTDPTVVLAKDFGGTADAPKTHEGHVVVDITDIASLENAVVKGNLTLTGTPPDNFTFSQVTVEGNLDLSGLNGKTVSMSGVTVNGETIF
;
A
#
# COMPACT_ATOMS: atom_id res chain seq x y z
N MET A 1 70.40 80.07 -14.60
CA MET A 1 71.44 81.02 -15.04
C MET A 1 71.67 82.07 -13.94
N GLY A 2 72.93 82.47 -13.71
CA GLY A 2 73.35 83.66 -12.94
C GLY A 2 73.57 83.44 -11.42
N LYS A 3 74.81 83.30 -10.90
CA LYS A 3 75.85 84.33 -10.58
C LYS A 3 75.36 85.32 -9.51
N LYS A 4 75.91 85.38 -8.29
CA LYS A 4 77.21 85.94 -7.78
C LYS A 4 76.81 87.03 -6.76
N LYS A 5 77.15 86.91 -5.47
CA LYS A 5 78.39 87.33 -4.76
C LYS A 5 78.40 88.83 -4.39
N ILE A 6 79.01 89.16 -3.23
CA ILE A 6 79.56 90.46 -2.74
C ILE A 6 78.66 91.15 -1.66
N VAL A 7 79.11 91.63 -0.47
CA VAL A 7 80.39 91.61 0.30
C VAL A 7 80.24 92.46 1.59
N LYS A 8 81.11 92.23 2.62
CA LYS A 8 81.64 93.19 3.65
C LYS A 8 80.64 93.68 4.75
N ILE A 9 80.96 94.04 6.01
CA ILE A 9 82.13 94.59 6.77
C ILE A 9 81.95 94.15 8.25
N ALA A 10 82.93 93.52 8.91
CA ALA A 10 83.94 94.05 9.85
C ALA A 10 83.45 94.68 11.16
N SER A 11 84.08 94.27 12.28
CA SER A 11 84.53 95.15 13.37
C SER A 11 85.55 94.38 14.22
N ALA A 12 86.72 94.99 14.35
CA ALA A 12 87.90 94.55 15.09
C ALA A 12 88.19 95.59 16.19
N THR A 13 88.61 95.16 17.38
CA THR A 13 89.35 95.99 18.36
C THR A 13 89.79 95.06 19.52
N ILE A 14 90.96 95.10 20.18
CA ILE A 14 92.31 95.68 20.05
C ILE A 14 93.20 95.00 21.14
N MET A 15 94.51 94.87 20.86
CA MET A 15 95.76 94.81 21.69
C MET A 15 95.72 94.35 23.18
N ALA A 16 96.74 93.69 23.74
CA ALA A 16 98.17 93.99 23.63
C ALA A 16 99.07 92.79 24.05
N ALA A 17 100.32 92.85 23.55
CA ALA A 17 101.41 91.93 23.85
C ALA A 17 102.17 92.35 25.12
N THR A 18 102.75 91.39 25.84
CA THR A 18 104.15 91.46 26.34
C THR A 18 104.58 90.11 26.92
N THR A 19 105.75 89.66 26.47
CA THR A 19 106.53 88.53 26.97
C THR A 19 107.14 88.84 28.34
N ILE A 20 106.99 87.95 29.33
CA ILE A 20 107.87 87.86 30.51
C ILE A 20 108.19 86.39 30.80
N VAL A 21 109.47 86.14 31.05
CA VAL A 21 110.13 84.86 31.30
C VAL A 21 109.73 84.27 32.65
N ALA A 22 109.80 82.94 32.70
CA ALA A 22 109.41 82.01 33.75
C ALA A 22 109.77 82.38 35.20
N VAL A 23 108.79 82.20 36.08
CA VAL A 23 108.98 81.82 37.48
C VAL A 23 108.10 80.60 37.73
N ALA A 24 108.70 79.48 38.13
CA ALA A 24 107.97 78.27 38.49
C ALA A 24 107.13 78.54 39.75
N PRO A 25 105.79 78.38 39.71
CA PRO A 25 104.97 78.67 40.88
C PRO A 25 105.03 77.53 41.89
N ALA A 26 105.00 77.91 43.17
CA ALA A 26 105.05 77.04 44.33
C ALA A 26 103.91 75.98 44.33
N PRO A 27 104.03 74.87 45.08
CA PRO A 27 103.09 73.74 45.06
C PRO A 27 101.60 74.08 45.29
N SER A 28 101.29 75.22 45.92
CA SER A 28 99.90 75.69 46.18
C SER A 28 99.20 76.27 44.94
N ASP A 29 99.92 76.82 43.96
CA ASP A 29 99.34 77.44 42.75
C ASP A 29 99.10 76.43 41.62
N ALA A 30 99.89 75.36 41.57
CA ALA A 30 99.68 74.24 40.65
C ALA A 30 98.41 73.42 40.98
N ALA A 31 98.07 73.29 42.26
CA ALA A 31 96.85 72.62 42.72
C ALA A 31 95.57 73.41 42.35
N THR A 32 95.62 74.75 42.43
CA THR A 32 94.53 75.66 42.04
C THR A 32 94.30 75.64 40.52
N SER A 33 95.38 75.56 39.72
CA SER A 33 95.33 75.43 38.25
C SER A 33 94.77 74.08 37.78
N LEU A 34 95.17 72.97 38.41
CA LEU A 34 94.69 71.63 38.05
C LEU A 34 93.20 71.43 38.40
N ASN A 35 92.74 71.91 39.56
CA ASN A 35 91.33 71.83 39.94
C ASN A 35 90.42 72.62 38.98
N SER A 36 90.87 73.78 38.48
CA SER A 36 90.17 74.54 37.44
C SER A 36 90.08 73.76 36.11
N LYS A 37 91.16 73.12 35.67
CA LYS A 37 91.17 72.25 34.47
C LYS A 37 90.27 71.03 34.63
N ILE A 38 90.24 70.42 35.83
CA ILE A 38 89.32 69.32 36.17
C ILE A 38 87.87 69.78 36.09
N LYS A 39 87.53 70.97 36.62
CA LYS A 39 86.19 71.55 36.52
C LYS A 39 85.76 71.76 35.06
N THR A 40 86.64 72.31 34.22
CA THR A 40 86.40 72.51 32.78
C THR A 40 86.23 71.18 32.04
N ALA A 41 87.06 70.18 32.32
CA ALA A 41 86.95 68.86 31.73
C ALA A 41 85.64 68.16 32.13
N LYS A 42 85.21 68.26 33.40
CA LYS A 42 83.92 67.75 33.86
C LYS A 42 82.74 68.38 33.13
N ALA A 43 82.76 69.70 32.94
CA ALA A 43 81.74 70.40 32.17
C ALA A 43 81.74 69.93 30.70
N ALA A 44 82.90 69.75 30.09
CA ALA A 44 83.04 69.21 28.73
C ALA A 44 82.55 67.76 28.60
N ILE A 45 82.84 66.90 29.58
CA ILE A 45 82.38 65.50 29.63
C ILE A 45 80.86 65.41 29.81
N LYS A 46 80.28 66.31 30.61
CA LYS A 46 78.83 66.36 30.88
C LYS A 46 78.03 67.05 29.77
N LYS A 47 78.66 67.91 28.95
CA LYS A 47 78.04 68.65 27.84
C LYS A 47 77.16 67.83 26.89
N PRO A 48 77.56 66.65 26.37
CA PRO A 48 76.69 65.84 25.52
C PRO A 48 75.40 65.41 26.24
N PHE A 49 75.50 65.06 27.52
CA PHE A 49 74.35 64.71 28.34
C PHE A 49 73.43 65.91 28.54
N ASP A 50 73.97 67.07 28.93
CA ASP A 50 73.18 68.28 29.15
C ASP A 50 72.46 68.74 27.87
N THR A 51 73.08 68.54 26.71
CA THR A 51 72.55 68.94 25.39
C THR A 51 71.28 68.19 25.00
N TYR A 52 71.12 66.94 25.41
CA TYR A 52 69.88 66.20 25.11
C TYR A 52 68.95 66.09 26.32
N PHE A 53 69.47 66.07 27.55
CA PHE A 53 68.69 65.70 28.73
C PHE A 53 67.76 66.81 29.24
N TYR A 54 68.20 68.08 29.18
CA TYR A 54 67.42 69.21 29.72
C TYR A 54 66.52 69.89 28.68
N THR A 55 66.67 69.57 27.39
CA THR A 55 65.93 70.25 26.32
C THR A 55 64.44 69.91 26.33
N SER A 56 63.63 70.79 25.74
CA SER A 56 62.20 70.56 25.50
C SER A 56 61.92 69.81 24.19
N LYS A 57 62.93 69.68 23.31
CA LYS A 57 62.87 69.00 22.01
C LYS A 57 64.06 68.04 21.87
N LEU A 58 63.90 67.01 21.05
CA LEU A 58 64.97 66.05 20.77
C LEU A 58 66.19 66.76 20.15
N ALA A 59 67.34 66.57 20.79
CA ALA A 59 68.61 67.07 20.27
C ALA A 59 69.03 66.29 19.01
N SER A 60 69.70 66.97 18.08
CA SER A 60 70.25 66.33 16.88
C SER A 60 71.26 65.25 17.25
N VAL A 61 71.07 64.03 16.72
CA VAL A 61 72.00 62.91 16.94
C VAL A 61 73.41 63.26 16.46
N SER A 62 73.55 63.90 15.30
CA SER A 62 74.86 64.30 14.77
C SER A 62 75.58 65.29 15.71
N THR A 63 74.83 66.17 16.37
CA THR A 63 75.37 67.12 17.36
C THR A 63 75.83 66.39 18.62
N VAL A 64 75.01 65.49 19.17
CA VAL A 64 75.35 64.74 20.39
C VAL A 64 76.53 63.79 20.14
N GLU A 65 76.59 63.12 18.98
CA GLU A 65 77.73 62.28 18.59
C GLU A 65 79.04 63.08 18.51
N LYS A 66 79.01 64.27 17.92
CA LYS A 66 80.18 65.17 17.88
C LYS A 66 80.62 65.55 19.29
N GLN A 67 79.68 65.87 20.17
CA GLN A 67 79.97 66.22 21.55
C GLN A 67 80.47 65.04 22.39
N ILE A 68 80.00 63.81 22.14
CA ILE A 68 80.54 62.59 22.77
C ILE A 68 82.00 62.40 22.41
N LYS A 69 82.37 62.58 21.12
CA LYS A 69 83.77 62.52 20.69
C LYS A 69 84.63 63.55 21.42
N SER A 70 84.14 64.81 21.50
CA SER A 70 84.81 65.86 22.26
C SER A 70 84.90 65.56 23.76
N ALA A 71 83.87 64.97 24.37
CA ALA A 71 83.85 64.57 25.78
C ALA A 71 84.89 63.47 26.08
N LYS A 72 84.97 62.45 25.22
CA LYS A 72 86.00 61.39 25.34
C LYS A 72 87.41 61.97 25.18
N GLN A 73 87.61 62.90 24.25
CA GLN A 73 88.89 63.58 24.07
C GLN A 73 89.25 64.43 25.30
N ALA A 74 88.31 65.23 25.81
CA ALA A 74 88.50 66.02 27.04
C ALA A 74 88.85 65.15 28.25
N LYS A 75 88.23 63.96 28.38
CA LYS A 75 88.59 62.96 29.40
C LYS A 75 90.02 62.45 29.23
N LYS A 76 90.41 62.11 27.99
CA LYS A 76 91.78 61.65 27.68
C LYS A 76 92.82 62.72 28.03
N ASP A 77 92.53 63.97 27.67
CA ASP A 77 93.43 65.11 27.89
C ASP A 77 93.58 65.44 29.38
N ILE A 78 92.48 65.43 30.15
CA ILE A 78 92.57 65.67 31.61
C ILE A 78 93.24 64.52 32.34
N ASN A 79 93.00 63.26 31.94
CA ASN A 79 93.68 62.11 32.54
C ASN A 79 95.20 62.16 32.27
N SER A 80 95.61 62.54 31.06
CA SER A 80 97.01 62.79 30.72
C SER A 80 97.60 63.92 31.59
N THR A 81 96.83 64.97 31.82
CA THR A 81 97.22 66.11 32.68
C THR A 81 97.38 65.68 34.15
N ILE A 82 96.45 64.88 34.70
CA ILE A 82 96.54 64.31 36.05
C ILE A 82 97.78 63.42 36.18
N LYS A 83 98.03 62.56 35.18
CA LYS A 83 99.22 61.68 35.15
C LYS A 83 100.52 62.46 35.30
N LYS A 84 100.64 63.57 34.55
CA LYS A 84 101.82 64.46 34.51
C LYS A 84 101.93 65.42 35.70
N SER A 85 100.95 65.48 36.60
CA SER A 85 100.99 66.37 37.78
C SER A 85 101.98 65.89 38.85
N MET A 86 102.43 66.81 39.72
CA MET A 86 103.31 66.52 40.87
C MET A 86 102.58 65.95 42.11
N LEU A 87 101.29 65.61 41.98
CA LEU A 87 100.47 65.06 43.09
C LEU A 87 100.95 63.66 43.53
N SER A 88 100.71 63.32 44.80
CA SER A 88 100.95 61.95 45.30
C SER A 88 100.03 60.93 44.61
N LYS A 89 100.40 59.64 44.65
CA LYS A 89 99.60 58.55 44.06
C LYS A 89 98.16 58.54 44.59
N LYS A 90 97.98 58.69 45.91
CA LYS A 90 96.66 58.73 46.59
C LYS A 90 95.80 59.89 46.08
N GLU A 91 96.40 61.06 45.85
CA GLU A 91 95.69 62.23 45.33
C GLU A 91 95.34 62.07 43.85
N LYS A 92 96.24 61.53 43.02
CA LYS A 92 95.95 61.22 41.60
C LYS A 92 94.80 60.21 41.47
N ASP A 93 94.80 59.15 42.27
CA ASP A 93 93.74 58.14 42.26
C ASP A 93 92.39 58.74 42.67
N ALA A 94 92.37 59.66 43.64
CA ALA A 94 91.17 60.41 44.00
C ALA A 94 90.67 61.28 42.82
N LYS A 95 91.58 61.93 42.08
CA LYS A 95 91.23 62.73 40.89
C LYS A 95 90.76 61.88 39.70
N TYR A 96 91.33 60.69 39.50
CA TYR A 96 90.83 59.75 38.48
C TYR A 96 89.42 59.26 38.83
N LYS A 97 89.18 58.83 40.08
CA LYS A 97 87.83 58.46 40.55
C LYS A 97 86.83 59.61 40.37
N GLU A 98 87.27 60.84 40.64
CA GLU A 98 86.47 62.06 40.46
C GLU A 98 86.07 62.31 38.98
N ILE A 99 86.93 61.95 38.01
CA ILE A 99 86.64 62.02 36.57
C ILE A 99 85.87 60.79 36.07
N GLU A 100 86.19 59.59 36.52
CA GLU A 100 85.48 58.34 36.19
C GLU A 100 84.02 58.39 36.63
N ALA A 101 83.71 59.06 37.74
CA ALA A 101 82.33 59.29 38.16
C ALA A 101 81.48 60.04 37.10
N TYR A 102 82.12 60.70 36.11
CA TYR A 102 81.46 61.37 34.99
C TYR A 102 81.31 60.50 33.74
N ASP A 103 81.90 59.30 33.68
CA ASP A 103 81.74 58.37 32.53
C ASP A 103 80.29 58.00 32.27
N LYS A 104 79.49 57.93 33.34
CA LYS A 104 78.05 57.74 33.27
C LYS A 104 77.38 58.71 32.29
N TYR A 105 77.86 59.95 32.15
CA TYR A 105 77.29 60.93 31.23
C TYR A 105 77.63 60.64 29.77
N ILE A 106 78.83 60.11 29.49
CA ILE A 106 79.23 59.63 28.16
C ILE A 106 78.38 58.42 27.79
N THR A 107 78.34 57.39 28.66
CA THR A 107 77.56 56.16 28.43
C THR A 107 76.07 56.46 28.23
N ARG A 108 75.48 57.35 29.03
CA ARG A 108 74.08 57.77 28.85
C ARG A 108 73.86 58.52 27.53
N SER A 109 74.83 59.30 27.07
CA SER A 109 74.73 60.01 25.79
C SER A 109 74.86 59.07 24.59
N GLU A 110 75.72 58.06 24.69
CA GLU A 110 75.81 56.98 23.70
C GLU A 110 74.53 56.15 23.65
N GLY A 111 73.92 55.89 24.82
CA GLY A 111 72.60 55.29 24.95
C GLY A 111 71.52 56.06 24.19
N TYR A 112 71.46 57.39 24.36
CA TYR A 112 70.55 58.27 23.60
C TYR A 112 70.72 58.13 22.08
N VAL A 113 71.95 58.19 21.58
CA VAL A 113 72.25 58.05 20.14
C VAL A 113 71.81 56.68 19.61
N LYS A 114 72.13 55.61 20.34
CA LYS A 114 71.78 54.24 19.97
C LYS A 114 70.26 54.06 19.95
N GLY A 115 69.56 54.51 20.99
CA GLY A 115 68.10 54.44 21.09
C GLY A 115 67.39 55.23 19.99
N TYR A 116 67.87 56.45 19.69
CA TYR A 116 67.30 57.27 18.62
C TYR A 116 67.39 56.58 17.26
N LYS A 117 68.59 56.10 16.87
CA LYS A 117 68.81 55.45 15.56
C LYS A 117 67.98 54.16 15.40
N ALA A 118 67.89 53.37 16.47
CA ALA A 118 67.04 52.17 16.48
C ALA A 118 65.55 52.52 16.29
N ALA A 119 65.07 53.55 17.00
CA ALA A 119 63.69 54.03 16.90
C ALA A 119 63.35 54.58 15.51
N GLU A 120 64.28 55.30 14.88
CA GLU A 120 64.12 55.83 13.53
C GLU A 120 63.99 54.72 12.47
N LYS A 121 64.88 53.71 12.54
CA LYS A 121 64.79 52.53 11.67
C LYS A 121 63.47 51.78 11.87
N ALA A 122 63.04 51.62 13.12
CA ALA A 122 61.78 50.97 13.45
C ALA A 122 60.58 51.73 12.85
N LYS A 123 60.55 53.07 12.93
CA LYS A 123 59.46 53.89 12.35
C LYS A 123 59.28 53.64 10.85
N ALA A 124 60.37 53.57 10.09
CA ALA A 124 60.30 53.31 8.65
C ALA A 124 59.74 51.90 8.34
N ALA A 125 60.16 50.89 9.10
CA ALA A 125 59.65 49.52 8.97
C ALA A 125 58.15 49.42 9.36
N HIS A 126 57.75 50.12 10.42
CA HIS A 126 56.35 50.20 10.84
C HIS A 126 55.47 50.82 9.75
N GLY A 127 55.92 51.91 9.10
CA GLY A 127 55.18 52.55 8.01
C GLY A 127 54.88 51.61 6.84
N LYS A 128 55.86 50.81 6.42
CA LYS A 128 55.66 49.77 5.38
C LYS A 128 54.63 48.72 5.83
N SER A 129 54.76 48.25 7.07
CA SER A 129 53.87 47.24 7.65
C SER A 129 52.41 47.74 7.76
N ILE A 130 52.21 49.02 8.09
CA ILE A 130 50.88 49.66 8.06
C ILE A 130 50.29 49.63 6.66
N GLY A 131 51.09 49.92 5.63
CA GLY A 131 50.66 49.85 4.23
C GLY A 131 50.23 48.44 3.81
N THR A 132 51.03 47.42 4.14
CA THR A 132 50.69 46.01 3.87
C THR A 132 49.39 45.59 4.55
N LEU A 133 49.23 45.93 5.84
CA LEU A 133 48.02 45.64 6.60
C LEU A 133 46.79 46.34 6.01
N THR A 134 46.93 47.60 5.62
CA THR A 134 45.88 48.38 4.95
C THR A 134 45.44 47.71 3.65
N ASN A 135 46.38 47.22 2.84
CA ASN A 135 46.07 46.51 1.60
C ASN A 135 45.38 45.18 1.86
N ALA A 136 45.80 44.42 2.89
CA ALA A 136 45.15 43.19 3.29
C ALA A 136 43.69 43.42 3.71
N ILE A 137 43.42 44.52 4.44
CA ILE A 137 42.06 44.92 4.83
C ILE A 137 41.21 45.26 3.60
N VAL A 138 41.74 46.06 2.66
CA VAL A 138 41.02 46.43 1.44
C VAL A 138 40.72 45.20 0.57
N ALA A 139 41.67 44.27 0.47
CA ALA A 139 41.51 43.01 -0.24
C ALA A 139 40.75 41.93 0.56
N LYS A 140 40.29 42.25 1.78
CA LYS A 140 39.58 41.34 2.70
C LYS A 140 40.31 40.01 2.97
N LYS A 141 41.65 40.04 3.03
CA LYS A 141 42.46 38.85 3.30
C LYS A 141 42.52 38.54 4.79
N SER A 142 41.44 38.02 5.37
CA SER A 142 41.55 36.80 6.18
C SER A 142 42.65 36.75 7.26
N VAL A 143 43.48 35.74 7.02
CA VAL A 143 44.69 35.37 7.74
C VAL A 143 45.75 36.47 7.71
N ASP A 144 45.88 37.19 6.60
CA ASP A 144 46.89 38.24 6.42
C ASP A 144 46.65 39.41 7.38
N ILE A 145 45.39 39.84 7.55
CA ILE A 145 45.02 40.93 8.47
C ILE A 145 45.47 40.59 9.90
N ARG A 146 45.22 39.35 10.34
CA ARG A 146 45.58 38.91 11.70
C ARG A 146 47.08 38.86 11.90
N ASN A 147 47.78 38.16 11.01
CA ASN A 147 49.21 37.93 11.12
C ASN A 147 49.98 39.26 11.03
N GLN A 148 49.57 40.15 10.13
CA GLN A 148 50.24 41.44 9.92
C GLN A 148 49.97 42.41 11.09
N TYR A 149 48.76 42.44 11.64
CA TYR A 149 48.48 43.25 12.84
C TYR A 149 49.31 42.78 14.03
N GLU A 150 49.35 41.47 14.31
CA GLU A 150 50.09 40.91 15.44
C GLU A 150 51.61 41.08 15.30
N ALA A 151 52.14 40.89 14.08
CA ALA A 151 53.54 41.16 13.78
C ALA A 151 53.90 42.64 14.00
N LEU A 152 53.03 43.56 13.57
CA LEU A 152 53.24 45.00 13.74
C LEU A 152 53.12 45.44 15.20
N ASP A 153 52.15 44.92 15.96
CA ASP A 153 52.00 45.18 17.39
C ASP A 153 53.23 44.68 18.19
N LYS A 154 53.75 43.50 17.85
CA LYS A 154 54.98 42.97 18.45
C LYS A 154 56.19 43.84 18.10
N ALA A 155 56.30 44.29 16.85
CA ALA A 155 57.39 45.15 16.40
C ALA A 155 57.40 46.51 17.12
N VAL A 156 56.24 47.15 17.29
CA VAL A 156 56.16 48.45 17.97
C VAL A 156 56.46 48.34 19.47
N LYS A 157 56.00 47.27 20.13
CA LYS A 157 56.35 46.99 21.55
C LYS A 157 57.83 46.74 21.73
N LYS A 158 58.46 46.03 20.79
CA LYS A 158 59.92 45.83 20.79
C LYS A 158 60.64 47.18 20.66
N ALA A 159 60.22 48.03 19.73
CA ALA A 159 60.83 49.35 19.55
C ALA A 159 60.69 50.22 20.81
N ASP A 160 59.56 50.15 21.52
CA ASP A 160 59.41 50.89 22.78
C ASP A 160 60.33 50.37 23.88
N LYS A 161 60.47 49.05 23.98
CA LYS A 161 61.38 48.40 24.91
C LYS A 161 62.83 48.79 24.60
N ASP A 162 63.22 48.74 23.32
CA ASP A 162 64.56 49.13 22.88
C ASP A 162 64.88 50.59 23.27
N ILE A 163 63.92 51.52 23.15
CA ILE A 163 64.06 52.91 23.61
C ILE A 163 64.23 52.97 25.13
N LYS A 164 63.38 52.27 25.88
CA LYS A 164 63.41 52.24 27.35
C LYS A 164 64.73 51.70 27.89
N ASP A 165 65.23 50.63 27.27
CA ASP A 165 66.44 49.93 27.71
C ASP A 165 67.72 50.70 27.37
N THR A 166 67.67 51.63 26.39
CA THR A 166 68.87 52.34 25.90
C THR A 166 68.95 53.80 26.34
N VAL A 167 67.84 54.44 26.66
CA VAL A 167 67.79 55.90 26.92
C VAL A 167 67.59 56.20 28.40
N TYR A 168 68.35 57.16 28.91
CA TYR A 168 68.26 57.58 30.31
C TYR A 168 67.40 58.85 30.46
N GLY A 169 66.29 58.73 31.20
CA GLY A 169 65.41 59.84 31.60
C GLY A 169 64.04 59.81 30.92
N ALA A 170 62.98 59.81 31.74
CA ALA A 170 61.58 59.66 31.29
C ALA A 170 61.13 60.73 30.28
N LYS A 171 61.66 61.96 30.39
CA LYS A 171 61.34 63.06 29.45
C LYS A 171 61.79 62.75 28.03
N ILE A 172 62.99 62.19 27.87
CA ILE A 172 63.59 61.89 26.56
C ILE A 172 62.98 60.63 25.96
N GLU A 173 62.75 59.62 26.80
CA GLU A 173 61.97 58.44 26.46
C GLU A 173 60.60 58.83 25.85
N LYS A 174 59.86 59.72 26.53
CA LYS A 174 58.57 60.25 26.03
C LYS A 174 58.70 60.94 24.68
N LEU A 175 59.69 61.80 24.49
CA LEU A 175 59.90 62.50 23.22
C LEU A 175 60.21 61.54 22.06
N LEU A 176 60.98 60.46 22.32
CA LEU A 176 61.25 59.42 21.34
C LEU A 176 60.00 58.61 21.01
N TYR A 177 59.21 58.24 22.00
CA TYR A 177 57.91 57.58 21.78
C TYR A 177 56.97 58.45 20.94
N ASP A 178 56.81 59.72 21.32
CA ASP A 178 55.96 60.68 20.62
C ASP A 178 56.37 60.82 19.14
N LYS A 179 57.67 60.78 18.83
CA LYS A 179 58.19 60.94 17.47
C LYS A 179 58.14 59.66 16.62
N PHE A 180 58.43 58.50 17.22
CA PHE A 180 58.74 57.28 16.45
C PHE A 180 57.71 56.17 16.55
N THR A 181 57.05 55.98 17.69
CA THR A 181 56.13 54.85 17.90
C THR A 181 54.67 55.28 18.07
N LYS A 182 54.43 56.52 18.51
CA LYS A 182 53.07 57.04 18.77
C LYS A 182 52.14 56.94 17.57
N SER A 183 52.57 57.38 16.37
CA SER A 183 51.71 57.33 15.18
C SER A 183 51.30 55.90 14.83
N THR A 184 52.22 54.94 14.92
CA THR A 184 51.96 53.51 14.69
C THR A 184 51.01 52.95 15.74
N LYS A 185 51.22 53.28 17.03
CA LYS A 185 50.30 52.91 18.11
C LYS A 185 48.92 53.51 17.93
N THR A 186 48.82 54.75 17.47
CA THR A 186 47.53 55.39 17.17
C THR A 186 46.83 54.67 16.02
N ALA A 187 47.54 54.30 14.96
CA ALA A 187 46.97 53.54 13.85
C ALA A 187 46.50 52.14 14.27
N LEU A 188 47.33 51.39 15.01
CA LEU A 188 46.98 50.07 15.55
C LEU A 188 45.80 50.14 16.53
N ASN A 189 45.76 51.15 17.41
CA ASN A 189 44.69 51.30 18.39
C ASN A 189 43.43 51.98 17.84
N GLY A 190 43.51 52.58 16.64
CA GLY A 190 42.41 53.22 15.93
C GLY A 190 41.79 52.26 14.90
N ASP A 191 41.68 52.73 13.65
CA ASP A 191 40.92 52.07 12.59
C ASP A 191 41.39 50.63 12.31
N LEU A 192 42.70 50.35 12.39
CA LEU A 192 43.27 49.03 12.06
C LEU A 192 42.91 47.96 13.10
N LYS A 193 42.54 48.36 14.33
CA LYS A 193 42.11 47.45 15.38
C LYS A 193 40.79 46.76 15.03
N VAL A 194 39.89 47.50 14.39
CA VAL A 194 38.53 47.05 14.09
C VAL A 194 38.52 45.78 13.23
N PRO A 195 39.10 45.76 12.02
CA PRO A 195 39.10 44.55 11.19
C PRO A 195 39.85 43.38 11.85
N TYR A 196 40.91 43.63 12.63
CA TYR A 196 41.60 42.57 13.38
C TYR A 196 40.70 41.87 14.42
N TYR A 197 39.92 42.63 15.18
CA TYR A 197 38.99 42.05 16.17
C TYR A 197 37.79 41.37 15.51
N TYR A 198 37.30 41.90 14.38
CA TYR A 198 36.27 41.23 13.58
C TYR A 198 36.80 39.95 12.91
N GLU A 199 38.05 39.89 12.48
CA GLU A 199 38.71 38.66 12.04
C GLU A 199 38.77 37.60 13.15
N LYS A 200 39.09 38.03 14.38
CA LYS A 200 39.02 37.13 15.54
C LYS A 200 37.59 36.68 15.81
N ALA A 201 36.61 37.55 15.66
CA ALA A 201 35.20 37.16 15.78
C ALA A 201 34.80 36.13 14.72
N ALA A 202 35.16 36.35 13.46
CA ALA A 202 34.89 35.41 12.35
C ALA A 202 35.54 34.03 12.60
N TYR A 203 36.75 34.00 13.14
CA TYR A 203 37.40 32.75 13.56
C TYR A 203 36.59 31.99 14.61
N TRP A 204 36.09 32.69 15.64
CA TRP A 204 35.30 32.05 16.70
C TRP A 204 33.91 31.62 16.23
N VAL A 205 33.28 32.36 15.31
CA VAL A 205 32.06 31.91 14.62
C VAL A 205 32.31 30.58 13.91
N LYS A 206 33.42 30.44 13.17
CA LYS A 206 33.78 29.17 12.51
C LYS A 206 34.03 28.03 13.49
N LYS A 207 34.44 28.34 14.73
CA LYS A 207 34.65 27.36 15.81
C LYS A 207 33.40 27.09 16.66
N GLY A 208 32.28 27.77 16.39
CA GLY A 208 31.03 27.63 17.15
C GLY A 208 31.00 28.38 18.49
N ASP A 209 32.03 29.16 18.85
CA ASP A 209 32.05 29.95 20.10
C ASP A 209 31.52 31.36 19.85
N LEU A 210 30.19 31.47 19.79
CA LEU A 210 29.48 32.73 19.51
C LEU A 210 29.67 33.76 20.63
N LYS A 211 29.82 33.33 21.89
CA LYS A 211 30.03 34.23 23.02
C LYS A 211 31.37 34.94 22.92
N THR A 212 32.43 34.20 22.59
CA THR A 212 33.73 34.82 22.35
C THR A 212 33.71 35.70 21.10
N ALA A 213 33.03 35.27 20.03
CA ALA A 213 32.88 36.09 18.82
C ALA A 213 32.22 37.45 19.11
N ASP A 214 31.11 37.46 19.85
CA ASP A 214 30.39 38.66 20.25
C ASP A 214 31.27 39.59 21.08
N LYS A 215 31.95 39.05 22.10
CA LYS A 215 32.89 39.81 22.92
C LYS A 215 33.98 40.48 22.08
N ARG A 216 34.49 39.83 21.03
CA ARG A 216 35.48 40.44 20.12
C ARG A 216 34.89 41.59 19.31
N MET A 217 33.69 41.45 18.78
CA MET A 217 33.02 42.52 18.03
C MET A 217 32.68 43.73 18.93
N GLN A 218 32.16 43.47 20.13
CA GLN A 218 31.82 44.51 21.10
C GLN A 218 33.04 45.32 21.53
N THR A 219 34.20 44.67 21.69
CA THR A 219 35.47 45.28 22.10
C THR A 219 35.85 46.50 21.23
N VAL A 220 35.50 46.47 19.94
CA VAL A 220 35.85 47.52 18.96
C VAL A 220 34.63 48.24 18.39
N SER A 221 33.42 47.99 18.93
CA SER A 221 32.16 48.55 18.43
C SER A 221 32.10 50.08 18.50
N SER A 222 32.60 50.68 19.58
CA SER A 222 32.70 52.13 19.74
C SER A 222 33.75 52.75 18.82
N GLN A 223 34.80 51.98 18.48
CA GLN A 223 35.84 52.41 17.55
C GLN A 223 35.34 52.40 16.12
N LEU A 224 34.58 51.37 15.72
CA LEU A 224 33.93 51.30 14.41
C LEU A 224 33.08 52.55 14.12
N LYS A 225 32.35 53.07 15.11
CA LYS A 225 31.55 54.30 14.96
C LYS A 225 32.39 55.53 14.58
N LYS A 226 33.69 55.52 14.91
CA LYS A 226 34.64 56.60 14.64
C LYS A 226 35.40 56.40 13.33
N VAL A 227 35.40 55.20 12.76
CA VAL A 227 36.02 54.91 11.46
C VAL A 227 35.29 55.72 10.39
N SER A 228 36.04 56.39 9.52
CA SER A 228 35.44 57.15 8.41
C SER A 228 34.60 56.25 7.51
N LYS A 229 33.42 56.71 7.10
CA LYS A 229 32.58 56.01 6.12
C LYS A 229 32.94 56.37 4.66
N THR A 230 33.73 57.42 4.46
CA THR A 230 34.00 57.99 3.14
C THR A 230 35.40 57.67 2.63
N SER A 231 36.38 57.47 3.52
CA SER A 231 37.74 57.10 3.11
C SER A 231 37.80 55.69 2.51
N LYS A 232 38.77 55.43 1.61
CA LYS A 232 38.93 54.12 0.95
C LYS A 232 39.10 52.98 1.95
N LEU A 233 39.98 53.16 2.95
CA LEU A 233 40.17 52.20 4.04
C LEU A 233 38.92 52.05 4.90
N GLY A 234 38.27 53.17 5.23
CA GLY A 234 37.08 53.19 6.06
C GLY A 234 35.89 52.45 5.42
N LYS A 235 35.66 52.63 4.12
CA LYS A 235 34.66 51.86 3.35
C LYS A 235 34.97 50.36 3.38
N ALA A 236 36.24 49.98 3.18
CA ALA A 236 36.65 48.58 3.23
C ALA A 236 36.41 47.96 4.62
N ILE A 237 36.75 48.68 5.70
CA ILE A 237 36.50 48.23 7.08
C ILE A 237 35.00 48.01 7.30
N HIS A 238 34.14 48.96 6.93
CA HIS A 238 32.69 48.82 7.11
C HIS A 238 32.11 47.66 6.28
N ALA A 239 32.56 47.48 5.04
CA ALA A 239 32.13 46.39 4.18
C ALA A 239 32.54 45.02 4.76
N TYR A 240 33.78 44.93 5.25
CA TYR A 240 34.30 43.72 5.91
C TYR A 240 33.53 43.41 7.20
N VAL A 241 33.30 44.44 8.04
CA VAL A 241 32.51 44.30 9.27
C VAL A 241 31.08 43.84 8.99
N LYS A 242 30.42 44.41 7.96
CA LYS A 242 29.07 44.00 7.56
C LYS A 242 29.03 42.51 7.19
N GLU A 243 30.03 42.05 6.45
CA GLU A 243 30.14 40.64 6.05
C GLU A 243 30.33 39.71 7.26
N VAL A 244 31.27 40.01 8.15
CA VAL A 244 31.50 39.21 9.36
C VAL A 244 30.28 39.22 10.27
N LYS A 245 29.64 40.38 10.44
CA LYS A 245 28.41 40.50 11.23
C LYS A 245 27.28 39.65 10.64
N GLY A 246 27.12 39.64 9.31
CA GLY A 246 26.16 38.77 8.64
C GLY A 246 26.42 37.29 8.95
N LYS A 247 27.67 36.83 8.84
CA LYS A 247 28.05 35.45 9.19
C LYS A 247 27.80 35.11 10.67
N TYR A 248 28.02 36.06 11.57
CA TYR A 248 27.70 35.89 12.99
C TYR A 248 26.18 35.80 13.22
N ASP A 249 25.40 36.74 12.64
CA ASP A 249 23.95 36.76 12.80
C ASP A 249 23.32 35.48 12.22
N ASP A 250 23.84 34.94 11.10
CA ASP A 250 23.44 33.64 10.55
C ASP A 250 23.82 32.46 11.45
N ALA A 251 24.99 32.48 12.09
CA ALA A 251 25.40 31.43 13.01
C ALA A 251 24.58 31.44 14.32
N VAL A 252 24.27 32.62 14.85
CA VAL A 252 23.34 32.80 15.98
C VAL A 252 21.95 32.30 15.60
N TYR A 253 21.49 32.60 14.39
CA TYR A 253 20.23 32.09 13.87
C TYR A 253 20.24 30.57 13.75
N ALA A 254 21.31 29.96 13.23
CA ALA A 254 21.44 28.52 13.09
C ALA A 254 21.36 27.80 14.44
N GLU A 255 22.02 28.32 15.48
CA GLU A 255 21.97 27.74 16.82
C GLU A 255 20.56 27.86 17.44
N LYS A 256 19.92 29.01 17.24
CA LYS A 256 18.53 29.23 17.65
C LYS A 256 17.56 28.29 16.92
N LYS A 257 17.72 28.12 15.60
CA LYS A 257 16.95 27.18 14.78
C LYS A 257 17.15 25.75 15.29
N LYS A 258 18.38 25.36 15.62
CA LYS A 258 18.72 24.02 16.14
C LYS A 258 18.04 23.75 17.48
N GLU A 259 18.06 24.71 18.40
CA GLU A 259 17.40 24.58 19.71
C GLU A 259 15.87 24.49 19.56
N VAL A 260 15.26 25.32 18.70
CA VAL A 260 13.83 25.22 18.40
C VAL A 260 13.49 23.88 17.74
N ALA A 261 14.28 23.44 16.75
CA ALA A 261 14.10 22.15 16.10
C ALA A 261 14.19 21.00 17.09
N LYS A 262 15.13 21.04 18.04
CA LYS A 262 15.26 20.04 19.12
C LYS A 262 13.99 19.96 19.96
N ARG A 263 13.41 21.10 20.34
CA ARG A 263 12.17 21.16 21.14
C ARG A 263 10.95 20.71 20.35
N VAL A 264 10.82 21.15 19.09
CA VAL A 264 9.76 20.71 18.18
C VAL A 264 9.84 19.19 17.97
N ASN A 265 11.02 18.65 17.70
CA ASN A 265 11.21 17.21 17.54
C ASN A 265 10.93 16.44 18.84
N ALA A 266 11.30 16.97 20.00
CA ALA A 266 10.95 16.36 21.28
C ALA A 266 9.43 16.33 21.51
N TYR A 267 8.72 17.42 21.19
CA TYR A 267 7.26 17.45 21.24
C TYR A 267 6.63 16.44 20.27
N VAL A 268 7.09 16.40 19.02
CA VAL A 268 6.61 15.45 18.01
C VAL A 268 6.90 14.01 18.42
N ALA A 269 8.07 13.72 18.99
CA ALA A 269 8.41 12.38 19.48
C ALA A 269 7.49 11.95 20.63
N LEU A 270 7.21 12.84 21.59
CA LEU A 270 6.24 12.59 22.64
C LEU A 270 4.83 12.37 22.08
N ALA A 271 4.41 13.18 21.11
CA ALA A 271 3.10 13.05 20.46
C ALA A 271 2.96 11.81 19.57
N ASN A 272 4.06 11.26 19.07
CA ASN A 272 4.10 10.01 18.31
C ASN A 272 4.27 8.77 19.19
N GLY A 273 4.64 8.95 20.47
CA GLY A 273 4.69 7.87 21.45
C GLY A 273 3.29 7.46 21.92
N GLU A 274 3.24 6.43 22.76
CA GLU A 274 1.98 5.98 23.36
C GLU A 274 1.48 7.00 24.40
N LEU A 275 0.55 7.88 24.02
CA LEU A 275 -0.11 8.84 24.91
C LEU A 275 -1.36 8.20 25.56
N LYS A 276 -1.15 7.26 26.48
CA LYS A 276 -2.22 6.48 27.13
C LYS A 276 -2.62 7.02 28.51
N THR A 277 -1.78 7.85 29.15
CA THR A 277 -2.03 8.39 30.50
C THR A 277 -2.08 9.91 30.54
N LYS A 278 -2.70 10.46 31.60
CA LYS A 278 -2.71 11.91 31.90
C LYS A 278 -1.29 12.46 31.99
N GLU A 279 -0.37 11.72 32.60
CA GLU A 279 1.03 12.12 32.77
C GLU A 279 1.75 12.28 31.42
N GLN A 280 1.54 11.34 30.50
CA GLN A 280 2.16 11.36 29.17
C GLN A 280 1.63 12.53 28.32
N ILE A 281 0.32 12.75 28.34
CA ILE A 281 -0.33 13.87 27.66
C ILE A 281 0.15 15.20 28.25
N ASN A 282 0.21 15.32 29.57
CA ASN A 282 0.72 16.51 30.26
C ASN A 282 2.19 16.76 29.92
N ALA A 283 3.01 15.70 29.78
CA ALA A 283 4.39 15.82 29.33
C ALA A 283 4.49 16.38 27.90
N ALA A 284 3.65 15.91 26.97
CA ALA A 284 3.58 16.44 25.61
C ALA A 284 3.13 17.91 25.58
N LYS A 285 2.10 18.27 26.36
CA LYS A 285 1.65 19.67 26.53
C LYS A 285 2.73 20.58 27.09
N LYS A 286 3.46 20.11 28.10
CA LYS A 286 4.60 20.85 28.68
C LYS A 286 5.72 21.04 27.66
N ALA A 287 6.01 20.02 26.85
CA ALA A 287 6.99 20.11 25.77
C ALA A 287 6.56 21.13 24.70
N LYS A 288 5.28 21.14 24.31
CA LYS A 288 4.72 22.16 23.39
C LYS A 288 4.86 23.57 23.95
N ALA A 289 4.49 23.78 25.21
CA ALA A 289 4.57 25.09 25.87
C ALA A 289 6.01 25.63 25.96
N ALA A 290 7.01 24.76 25.94
CA ALA A 290 8.42 25.14 25.95
C ALA A 290 8.95 25.60 24.58
N ILE A 291 8.18 25.51 23.49
CA ILE A 291 8.58 25.93 22.15
C ILE A 291 8.32 27.42 21.97
N ASN A 292 9.37 28.18 21.65
CA ASN A 292 9.29 29.61 21.36
C ASN A 292 9.80 29.89 19.94
N LEU A 293 8.91 30.33 19.05
CA LEU A 293 9.23 30.61 17.65
C LEU A 293 9.67 32.06 17.41
N ASN A 294 9.74 32.91 18.44
CA ASN A 294 10.14 34.30 18.28
C ASN A 294 11.56 34.40 17.70
N GLY A 295 11.72 35.14 16.61
CA GLY A 295 12.99 35.28 15.89
C GLY A 295 13.42 34.08 15.05
N ILE A 296 12.51 33.15 14.75
CA ILE A 296 12.64 32.19 13.65
C ILE A 296 12.17 32.84 12.33
N LYS A 297 12.92 32.65 11.24
CA LYS A 297 12.57 33.16 9.90
C LYS A 297 11.27 32.51 9.42
N GLU A 298 10.50 33.24 8.62
CA GLU A 298 9.13 32.84 8.24
C GLU A 298 9.05 31.47 7.55
N SER A 299 10.00 31.15 6.66
CA SER A 299 10.06 29.85 5.99
C SER A 299 10.20 28.68 6.96
N ASP A 300 11.12 28.80 7.93
CA ASP A 300 11.37 27.77 8.96
C ASP A 300 10.22 27.71 9.97
N ARG A 301 9.59 28.87 10.27
CA ARG A 301 8.42 28.95 11.14
C ARG A 301 7.25 28.16 10.57
N LYS A 302 6.97 28.28 9.28
CA LYS A 302 5.92 27.49 8.60
C LYS A 302 6.19 25.99 8.69
N GLU A 303 7.45 25.56 8.51
CA GLU A 303 7.85 24.16 8.66
C GLU A 303 7.58 23.64 10.09
N PHE A 304 8.01 24.39 11.12
CA PHE A 304 7.80 24.01 12.52
C PHE A 304 6.31 23.99 12.90
N LEU A 305 5.53 24.98 12.47
CA LEU A 305 4.09 25.04 12.73
C LEU A 305 3.34 23.86 12.08
N SER A 306 3.72 23.46 10.87
CA SER A 306 3.14 22.29 10.20
C SER A 306 3.39 21.00 11.00
N LYS A 307 4.63 20.80 11.46
CA LYS A 307 5.00 19.64 12.32
C LYS A 307 4.24 19.66 13.65
N MET A 308 4.12 20.84 14.27
CA MET A 308 3.38 21.01 15.53
C MET A 308 1.88 20.77 15.35
N ALA A 309 1.27 21.19 14.25
CA ALA A 309 -0.15 21.00 13.98
C ALA A 309 -0.53 19.51 13.87
N LEU A 310 0.34 18.68 13.27
CA LEU A 310 0.12 17.23 13.22
C LEU A 310 0.21 16.60 14.62
N ALA A 311 1.21 17.00 15.41
CA ALA A 311 1.35 16.55 16.80
C ALA A 311 0.18 17.01 17.67
N ASP A 312 -0.34 18.23 17.46
CA ASP A 312 -1.50 18.79 18.16
C ASP A 312 -2.75 17.93 17.96
N LYS A 313 -2.99 17.45 16.73
CA LYS A 313 -4.11 16.54 16.44
C LYS A 313 -4.01 15.24 17.24
N LYS A 314 -2.80 14.67 17.37
CA LYS A 314 -2.57 13.44 18.13
C LYS A 314 -2.77 13.63 19.62
N VAL A 315 -2.23 14.71 20.19
CA VAL A 315 -2.41 15.04 21.62
C VAL A 315 -3.89 15.30 21.91
N ALA A 316 -4.60 16.04 21.05
CA ALA A 316 -6.03 16.29 21.21
C ALA A 316 -6.86 14.99 21.13
N ALA A 317 -6.55 14.09 20.20
CA ALA A 317 -7.20 12.78 20.10
C ALA A 317 -6.94 11.92 21.34
N ALA A 318 -5.72 11.91 21.88
CA ALA A 318 -5.38 11.21 23.12
C ALA A 318 -6.11 11.79 24.34
N GLU A 319 -6.28 13.12 24.41
CA GLU A 319 -7.07 13.77 25.46
C GLU A 319 -8.55 13.45 25.38
N GLU A 320 -9.08 13.39 24.17
CA GLU A 320 -10.46 13.01 23.94
C GLU A 320 -10.69 11.54 24.32
N ALA A 321 -9.78 10.65 23.93
CA ALA A 321 -9.80 9.24 24.32
C ALA A 321 -9.72 9.01 25.84
N LEU A 322 -9.03 9.90 26.57
CA LEU A 322 -8.91 9.85 28.02
C LEU A 322 -10.14 10.41 28.75
N LYS A 323 -10.84 11.36 28.14
CA LYS A 323 -12.09 11.93 28.65
C LYS A 323 -13.29 11.03 28.37
N ASN A 324 -13.22 10.27 27.28
CA ASN A 324 -14.19 9.27 26.88
C ASN A 324 -13.54 7.88 26.85
N PRO A 325 -13.31 7.24 28.03
CA PRO A 325 -12.69 5.93 28.11
C PRO A 325 -13.69 4.84 27.67
N ALA A 326 -13.88 4.76 26.35
CA ALA A 326 -14.47 3.70 25.54
C ALA A 326 -15.14 4.36 24.33
N LYS A 327 -14.38 4.60 23.27
CA LYS A 327 -14.98 4.54 21.94
C LYS A 327 -14.62 3.16 21.42
N ALA A 328 -15.64 2.34 21.14
CA ALA A 328 -15.46 1.02 20.59
C ALA A 328 -14.54 1.08 19.37
N ILE A 329 -13.61 0.13 19.26
CA ILE A 329 -12.79 -0.01 18.05
C ILE A 329 -13.73 -0.59 17.00
N THR A 330 -13.99 0.15 15.93
CA THR A 330 -14.80 -0.34 14.81
C THR A 330 -13.89 -0.93 13.74
N LEU A 331 -13.97 -2.25 13.53
CA LEU A 331 -13.40 -2.91 12.36
C LEU A 331 -14.42 -2.82 11.22
N SER A 332 -14.06 -2.10 10.16
CA SER A 332 -14.88 -2.02 8.94
C SER A 332 -14.30 -2.93 7.85
N LEU A 333 -15.11 -3.87 7.36
CA LEU A 333 -14.78 -4.72 6.23
C LEU A 333 -15.75 -4.47 5.08
N MET A 334 -15.23 -4.49 3.87
CA MET A 334 -15.97 -4.74 2.64
C MET A 334 -15.62 -6.17 2.20
N HIS A 335 -16.57 -6.90 1.65
CA HIS A 335 -16.32 -8.26 1.20
C HIS A 335 -17.02 -8.61 -0.12
N THR A 336 -16.39 -9.50 -0.86
CA THR A 336 -16.92 -10.23 -2.02
C THR A 336 -16.61 -11.72 -1.87
N ASN A 337 -17.38 -12.53 -2.58
CA ASN A 337 -17.26 -13.98 -2.65
C ASN A 337 -17.94 -14.43 -3.95
N ASP A 338 -17.53 -15.58 -4.50
CA ASP A 338 -18.25 -16.27 -5.59
C ASP A 338 -18.49 -15.35 -6.80
N THR A 339 -17.47 -14.58 -7.17
CA THR A 339 -17.59 -13.62 -8.26
C THR A 339 -17.56 -14.31 -9.63
N HIS A 340 -17.00 -15.52 -9.71
CA HIS A 340 -17.04 -16.42 -10.87
C HIS A 340 -16.87 -15.68 -12.21
N ALA A 341 -15.79 -14.90 -12.32
CA ALA A 341 -15.44 -14.13 -13.51
C ALA A 341 -16.56 -13.22 -14.08
N HIS A 342 -17.52 -12.79 -13.27
CA HIS A 342 -18.58 -11.86 -13.69
C HIS A 342 -18.06 -10.41 -13.66
N LEU A 343 -17.41 -10.00 -14.76
CA LEU A 343 -16.81 -8.67 -14.89
C LEU A 343 -17.76 -7.58 -15.41
N ASP A 344 -18.97 -7.92 -15.86
CA ASP A 344 -19.91 -6.95 -16.43
C ASP A 344 -20.28 -5.83 -15.44
N ASN A 345 -20.36 -6.14 -14.14
CA ASN A 345 -20.63 -5.16 -13.08
C ASN A 345 -19.35 -4.63 -12.40
N VAL A 346 -18.14 -4.95 -12.89
CA VAL A 346 -16.91 -4.61 -12.16
C VAL A 346 -16.65 -3.12 -12.04
N ALA A 347 -17.05 -2.32 -13.04
CA ALA A 347 -16.93 -0.86 -12.99
C ALA A 347 -17.82 -0.26 -11.89
N LYS A 348 -19.01 -0.83 -11.67
CA LYS A 348 -19.94 -0.47 -10.59
C LYS A 348 -19.39 -0.88 -9.22
N ARG A 349 -18.77 -2.07 -9.14
CA ARG A 349 -18.06 -2.54 -7.94
C ARG A 349 -16.92 -1.58 -7.55
N VAL A 350 -16.13 -1.11 -8.50
CA VAL A 350 -15.08 -0.11 -8.28
C VAL A 350 -15.68 1.18 -7.70
N THR A 351 -16.80 1.68 -8.23
CA THR A 351 -17.52 2.83 -7.68
C THR A 351 -17.95 2.57 -6.23
N ALA A 352 -18.60 1.44 -5.95
CA ALA A 352 -19.06 1.10 -4.60
C ALA A 352 -17.90 1.05 -3.58
N VAL A 353 -16.78 0.43 -3.93
CA VAL A 353 -15.57 0.39 -3.09
C VAL A 353 -15.02 1.79 -2.85
N LYS A 354 -14.95 2.65 -3.89
CA LYS A 354 -14.49 4.04 -3.76
C LYS A 354 -15.43 4.85 -2.84
N GLU A 355 -16.74 4.67 -2.95
CA GLU A 355 -17.74 5.31 -2.09
C GLU A 355 -17.60 4.91 -0.62
N VAL A 356 -17.48 3.61 -0.35
CA VAL A 356 -17.26 3.12 1.03
C VAL A 356 -15.98 3.71 1.59
N ARG A 357 -14.86 3.63 0.86
CA ARG A 357 -13.56 4.17 1.32
C ARG A 357 -13.53 5.68 1.49
N LYS A 358 -14.37 6.42 0.77
CA LYS A 358 -14.53 7.88 0.99
C LYS A 358 -15.09 8.15 2.40
N SER A 359 -16.02 7.33 2.87
CA SER A 359 -16.61 7.44 4.21
C SER A 359 -15.79 6.73 5.30
N LYS A 360 -15.12 5.63 4.94
CA LYS A 360 -14.36 4.75 5.83
C LYS A 360 -12.99 4.45 5.22
N PRO A 361 -12.01 5.38 5.31
CA PRO A 361 -10.72 5.23 4.62
C PRO A 361 -9.88 4.02 5.07
N GLN A 362 -10.16 3.46 6.24
CA GLN A 362 -9.49 2.29 6.81
C GLN A 362 -10.25 0.97 6.58
N ALA A 363 -11.39 1.00 5.87
CA ALA A 363 -12.14 -0.21 5.58
C ALA A 363 -11.32 -1.14 4.69
N LEU A 364 -11.15 -2.38 5.15
CA LEU A 364 -10.40 -3.42 4.44
C LEU A 364 -11.32 -4.10 3.44
N LEU A 365 -10.82 -4.42 2.25
CA LEU A 365 -11.56 -5.17 1.24
C LEU A 365 -11.05 -6.61 1.18
N VAL A 366 -11.91 -7.59 1.48
CA VAL A 366 -11.54 -9.00 1.50
C VAL A 366 -12.31 -9.79 0.45
N ASP A 367 -11.69 -10.82 -0.11
CA ASP A 367 -12.36 -11.77 -1.01
C ASP A 367 -12.38 -13.17 -0.38
N ALA A 368 -13.55 -13.80 -0.37
CA ALA A 368 -13.73 -15.11 0.21
C ALA A 368 -13.63 -16.26 -0.80
N GLY A 369 -13.00 -16.07 -1.98
CA GLY A 369 -12.73 -17.16 -2.94
C GLY A 369 -13.77 -17.29 -4.05
N ASP A 370 -13.49 -18.18 -5.00
CA ASP A 370 -14.23 -18.39 -6.25
C ASP A 370 -14.32 -17.12 -7.11
N VAL A 371 -13.15 -16.57 -7.40
CA VAL A 371 -12.98 -15.58 -8.48
C VAL A 371 -12.96 -16.30 -9.83
N PHE A 372 -12.43 -17.52 -9.88
CA PHE A 372 -12.26 -18.28 -11.11
C PHE A 372 -13.57 -18.95 -11.59
N SER A 373 -13.54 -19.40 -12.85
CA SER A 373 -14.64 -20.07 -13.55
C SER A 373 -15.89 -19.20 -13.76
N GLY A 374 -16.91 -19.74 -14.44
CA GLY A 374 -18.25 -19.14 -14.55
C GLY A 374 -18.56 -18.29 -15.79
N THR A 375 -17.59 -17.67 -16.46
CA THR A 375 -17.84 -16.94 -17.72
C THR A 375 -16.69 -17.05 -18.72
N LEU A 376 -16.94 -16.63 -19.98
CA LEU A 376 -15.90 -16.51 -21.01
C LEU A 376 -14.69 -15.66 -20.59
N TYR A 377 -14.85 -14.74 -19.63
CA TYR A 377 -13.70 -13.99 -19.10
C TYR A 377 -12.66 -14.94 -18.50
N PHE A 378 -13.09 -15.96 -17.76
CA PHE A 378 -12.17 -16.98 -17.25
C PHE A 378 -11.60 -17.84 -18.37
N ASN A 379 -12.44 -18.30 -19.31
CA ASN A 379 -11.98 -19.17 -20.40
C ASN A 379 -10.88 -18.49 -21.25
N GLU A 380 -11.06 -17.20 -21.57
CA GLU A 380 -10.11 -16.42 -22.38
C GLU A 380 -8.91 -15.92 -21.56
N PHE A 381 -9.15 -15.33 -20.38
CA PHE A 381 -8.13 -14.59 -19.64
C PHE A 381 -7.55 -15.33 -18.43
N LYS A 382 -8.06 -16.52 -18.10
CA LYS A 382 -7.55 -17.39 -17.02
C LYS A 382 -7.36 -16.64 -15.68
N GLY A 383 -8.35 -15.82 -15.30
CA GLY A 383 -8.39 -15.02 -14.07
C GLY A 383 -7.60 -13.71 -14.10
N GLN A 384 -6.81 -13.43 -15.15
CA GLN A 384 -5.98 -12.23 -15.20
C GLN A 384 -6.78 -10.93 -15.41
N ALA A 385 -7.95 -11.03 -16.03
CA ALA A 385 -8.89 -9.90 -16.14
C ALA A 385 -9.43 -9.52 -14.76
N ASP A 386 -9.84 -10.49 -13.94
CA ASP A 386 -10.31 -10.28 -12.57
C ASP A 386 -9.23 -9.64 -11.69
N LEU A 387 -8.01 -10.20 -11.75
CA LEU A 387 -6.86 -9.69 -11.00
C LEU A 387 -6.59 -8.21 -11.27
N ARG A 388 -6.75 -7.77 -12.52
CA ARG A 388 -6.57 -6.37 -12.90
C ARG A 388 -7.49 -5.45 -12.10
N PHE A 389 -8.76 -5.83 -11.94
CA PHE A 389 -9.72 -5.06 -11.18
C PHE A 389 -9.56 -5.21 -9.67
N MET A 390 -9.20 -6.39 -9.17
CA MET A 390 -8.88 -6.58 -7.75
C MET A 390 -7.70 -5.71 -7.32
N ASN A 391 -6.66 -5.62 -8.15
CA ASN A 391 -5.53 -4.71 -7.93
C ASN A 391 -5.97 -3.24 -7.99
N LEU A 392 -6.82 -2.85 -8.95
CA LEU A 392 -7.38 -1.49 -9.04
C LEU A 392 -8.19 -1.12 -7.78
N MET A 393 -8.96 -2.08 -7.27
CA MET A 393 -9.74 -1.95 -6.04
C MET A 393 -8.89 -2.17 -4.79
N LYS A 394 -7.58 -2.44 -4.89
CA LYS A 394 -6.68 -2.61 -3.75
C LYS A 394 -7.26 -3.56 -2.71
N TYR A 395 -7.56 -4.80 -3.10
CA TYR A 395 -7.93 -5.83 -2.11
C TYR A 395 -6.86 -5.91 -1.02
N ASP A 396 -7.27 -6.29 0.19
CA ASP A 396 -6.41 -6.35 1.35
C ASP A 396 -5.97 -7.77 1.68
N VAL A 397 -6.85 -8.75 1.42
CA VAL A 397 -6.70 -10.20 1.67
C VAL A 397 -7.64 -10.97 0.74
N MET A 398 -7.21 -12.14 0.28
CA MET A 398 -8.07 -13.11 -0.40
C MET A 398 -7.82 -14.52 0.17
N THR A 399 -8.85 -15.36 0.28
CA THR A 399 -8.69 -16.82 0.42
C THR A 399 -8.99 -17.54 -0.89
N PHE A 400 -8.78 -18.85 -0.93
CA PHE A 400 -9.08 -19.67 -2.11
C PHE A 400 -10.42 -20.36 -1.92
N GLY A 401 -11.23 -20.37 -2.97
CA GLY A 401 -12.34 -21.30 -3.14
C GLY A 401 -11.93 -22.50 -3.98
N ASN A 402 -12.90 -23.37 -4.24
CA ASN A 402 -12.65 -24.60 -4.99
C ASN A 402 -12.33 -24.29 -6.46
N HIS A 403 -12.95 -23.28 -7.08
CA HIS A 403 -12.78 -23.00 -8.50
C HIS A 403 -11.42 -22.40 -8.86
N GLU A 404 -10.66 -21.93 -7.88
CA GLU A 404 -9.26 -21.53 -8.11
C GLU A 404 -8.40 -22.70 -8.63
N PHE A 405 -8.80 -23.95 -8.34
CA PHE A 405 -8.08 -25.18 -8.69
C PHE A 405 -8.57 -25.88 -9.97
N ASP A 406 -9.54 -25.32 -10.70
CA ASP A 406 -10.18 -25.97 -11.86
C ASP A 406 -9.21 -26.39 -12.97
N LEU A 407 -8.14 -25.61 -13.16
CA LEU A 407 -7.16 -25.85 -14.21
C LEU A 407 -6.04 -26.82 -13.80
N GLY A 408 -6.03 -27.36 -12.59
CA GLY A 408 -4.95 -28.24 -12.13
C GLY A 408 -4.79 -29.53 -12.96
N SER A 409 -5.87 -29.99 -13.59
CA SER A 409 -5.86 -31.13 -14.53
C SER A 409 -5.54 -30.73 -15.98
N SER A 410 -5.38 -29.43 -16.29
CA SER A 410 -5.01 -28.98 -17.63
C SER A 410 -3.55 -29.32 -17.96
N ALA A 411 -3.16 -29.22 -19.24
CA ALA A 411 -1.77 -29.45 -19.67
C ALA A 411 -0.77 -28.51 -18.96
N GLU A 412 -1.21 -27.31 -18.58
CA GLU A 412 -0.43 -26.30 -17.86
C GLU A 412 -0.52 -26.42 -16.33
N GLY A 413 -1.44 -27.25 -15.82
CA GLY A 413 -1.77 -27.39 -14.40
C GLY A 413 -2.11 -26.05 -13.74
N HIS A 414 -1.69 -25.87 -12.49
CA HIS A 414 -1.96 -24.63 -11.72
C HIS A 414 -1.16 -23.39 -12.14
N GLN A 415 -0.58 -23.36 -13.36
CA GLN A 415 0.23 -22.23 -13.82
C GLN A 415 -0.56 -20.91 -13.80
N ALA A 416 -1.81 -20.92 -14.27
CA ALA A 416 -2.67 -19.74 -14.27
C ALA A 416 -2.95 -19.20 -12.85
N LEU A 417 -3.23 -20.09 -11.89
CA LEU A 417 -3.41 -19.72 -10.49
C LEU A 417 -2.11 -19.17 -9.89
N ALA A 418 -0.96 -19.81 -10.14
CA ALA A 418 0.33 -19.33 -9.67
C ALA A 418 0.68 -17.94 -10.22
N ASP A 419 0.32 -17.65 -11.47
CA ASP A 419 0.53 -16.33 -12.08
C ASP A 419 -0.46 -15.28 -11.58
N PHE A 420 -1.71 -15.68 -11.31
CA PHE A 420 -2.69 -14.85 -10.61
C PHE A 420 -2.17 -14.41 -9.24
N ILE A 421 -1.65 -15.35 -8.44
CA ILE A 421 -1.04 -15.05 -7.13
C ILE A 421 0.14 -14.10 -7.29
N LYS A 422 1.09 -14.38 -8.17
CA LYS A 422 2.28 -13.51 -8.37
C LYS A 422 1.91 -12.10 -8.79
N GLY A 423 0.85 -11.92 -9.58
CA GLY A 423 0.38 -10.62 -10.05
C GLY A 423 -0.43 -9.83 -9.01
N ALA A 424 -0.85 -10.47 -7.91
CA ALA A 424 -1.66 -9.83 -6.88
C ALA A 424 -0.86 -8.80 -6.07
N GLN A 425 -1.46 -7.63 -5.86
CA GLN A 425 -0.94 -6.58 -4.98
C GLN A 425 -1.46 -6.71 -3.53
N PHE A 426 -1.90 -7.91 -3.18
CA PHE A 426 -2.42 -8.32 -1.88
C PHE A 426 -1.90 -9.73 -1.53
N PRO A 427 -1.85 -10.10 -0.24
CA PRO A 427 -1.51 -11.45 0.18
C PRO A 427 -2.74 -12.36 0.18
N PHE A 428 -2.48 -13.66 0.11
CA PHE A 428 -3.47 -14.71 0.26
C PHE A 428 -3.37 -15.36 1.64
N VAL A 429 -4.51 -15.79 2.17
CA VAL A 429 -4.60 -16.59 3.40
C VAL A 429 -5.25 -17.94 3.12
N SER A 430 -4.65 -19.02 3.62
CA SER A 430 -5.23 -20.37 3.59
C SER A 430 -4.51 -21.23 4.62
N SER A 431 -5.22 -21.60 5.70
CA SER A 431 -4.66 -22.38 6.80
C SER A 431 -4.75 -23.88 6.58
N ASN A 432 -5.72 -24.36 5.80
CA ASN A 432 -5.99 -25.79 5.63
C ASN A 432 -5.68 -26.33 4.23
N VAL A 433 -4.90 -25.61 3.42
CA VAL A 433 -4.46 -26.09 2.11
C VAL A 433 -2.94 -26.19 2.07
N ASP A 434 -2.43 -27.38 1.77
CA ASP A 434 -0.99 -27.62 1.58
C ASP A 434 -0.61 -27.52 0.11
N PHE A 435 0.07 -26.42 -0.23
CA PHE A 435 0.59 -26.16 -1.57
C PHE A 435 2.00 -26.74 -1.81
N SER A 436 2.64 -27.33 -0.79
CA SER A 436 4.06 -27.67 -0.81
C SER A 436 4.44 -28.76 -1.82
N LYS A 437 3.47 -29.61 -2.20
CA LYS A 437 3.63 -30.73 -3.14
C LYS A 437 3.47 -30.35 -4.60
N ASP A 438 3.12 -29.11 -4.90
CA ASP A 438 3.02 -28.62 -6.27
C ASP A 438 4.15 -27.61 -6.57
N ASP A 439 5.00 -27.99 -7.54
CA ASP A 439 6.17 -27.21 -7.95
C ASP A 439 5.83 -25.78 -8.43
N LYS A 440 4.60 -25.52 -8.89
CA LYS A 440 4.14 -24.19 -9.34
C LYS A 440 4.09 -23.18 -8.19
N PHE A 441 3.87 -23.65 -6.96
CA PHE A 441 3.76 -22.82 -5.76
C PHE A 441 5.05 -22.70 -4.96
N LYS A 442 6.13 -23.31 -5.44
CA LYS A 442 7.44 -23.22 -4.81
C LYS A 442 7.88 -21.77 -4.63
N GLY A 443 8.06 -21.36 -3.38
CA GLY A 443 8.42 -20.00 -3.01
C GLY A 443 7.26 -19.00 -3.02
N LEU A 444 6.03 -19.41 -3.37
CA LEU A 444 4.81 -18.61 -3.18
C LEU A 444 4.14 -18.88 -1.82
N PHE A 445 4.22 -20.12 -1.34
CA PHE A 445 3.57 -20.57 -0.12
C PHE A 445 4.50 -20.56 1.11
N SER A 446 3.91 -20.20 2.26
CA SER A 446 4.48 -20.33 3.60
C SER A 446 3.39 -20.78 4.58
N ASP A 447 3.68 -21.81 5.36
CA ASP A 447 2.82 -22.35 6.42
C ASP A 447 2.77 -21.48 7.70
N LEU A 448 3.30 -20.26 7.66
CA LEU A 448 3.47 -19.39 8.83
C LEU A 448 2.39 -18.31 8.91
N ILE A 449 2.14 -17.83 10.13
CA ILE A 449 1.42 -16.58 10.36
C ILE A 449 2.37 -15.39 10.27
N SER A 450 2.15 -14.49 9.31
CA SER A 450 3.03 -13.34 9.08
C SER A 450 2.46 -12.02 9.60
N SER A 451 3.25 -11.29 10.40
CA SER A 451 2.95 -9.87 10.72
C SER A 451 3.47 -8.88 9.67
N LYS A 452 4.14 -9.37 8.63
CA LYS A 452 4.70 -8.59 7.52
C LYS A 452 4.53 -9.38 6.22
N PRO A 453 3.27 -9.66 5.81
CA PRO A 453 3.03 -10.44 4.61
C PRO A 453 3.54 -9.69 3.38
N GLU A 454 4.16 -10.42 2.46
CA GLU A 454 4.49 -9.92 1.13
C GLU A 454 3.27 -10.05 0.22
N GLN A 455 3.16 -9.15 -0.77
CA GLN A 455 2.11 -9.24 -1.78
C GLN A 455 2.39 -10.41 -2.72
N GLY A 456 1.33 -11.06 -3.21
CA GLY A 456 1.45 -12.21 -4.12
C GLY A 456 2.14 -13.43 -3.49
N LYS A 457 1.89 -13.64 -2.20
CA LYS A 457 2.31 -14.81 -1.41
C LYS A 457 1.13 -15.37 -0.63
N ILE A 458 1.25 -16.65 -0.28
CA ILE A 458 0.26 -17.41 0.49
C ILE A 458 0.81 -17.64 1.90
N TYR A 459 -0.03 -17.39 2.90
CA TYR A 459 0.26 -17.62 4.31
C TYR A 459 -0.88 -18.38 4.99
N ASN A 460 -0.61 -19.17 6.04
CA ASN A 460 -1.71 -19.72 6.85
C ASN A 460 -2.58 -18.59 7.45
N GLY A 461 -1.93 -17.51 7.89
CA GLY A 461 -2.61 -16.29 8.29
C GLY A 461 -1.71 -15.07 8.29
N ILE A 462 -2.31 -13.90 8.45
CA ILE A 462 -1.59 -12.62 8.49
C ILE A 462 -2.11 -11.72 9.60
N VAL A 463 -1.29 -10.76 10.03
CA VAL A 463 -1.71 -9.70 10.96
C VAL A 463 -1.66 -8.35 10.25
N LYS A 464 -2.80 -7.66 10.22
CA LYS A 464 -2.93 -6.27 9.74
C LYS A 464 -3.05 -5.31 10.93
N GLN A 465 -2.61 -4.07 10.74
CA GLN A 465 -2.78 -2.98 11.70
C GLN A 465 -3.94 -2.10 11.25
N VAL A 466 -5.00 -2.02 12.06
CA VAL A 466 -6.17 -1.18 11.81
C VAL A 466 -6.33 -0.24 12.99
N ASP A 467 -6.20 1.08 12.76
CA ASP A 467 -6.24 2.11 13.80
C ASP A 467 -5.35 1.83 15.04
N GLY A 468 -4.17 1.24 14.78
CA GLY A 468 -3.18 0.92 15.82
C GLY A 468 -3.48 -0.37 16.61
N GLN A 469 -4.47 -1.15 16.18
CA GLN A 469 -4.84 -2.45 16.74
C GLN A 469 -4.46 -3.58 15.77
N LYS A 470 -4.11 -4.74 16.31
CA LYS A 470 -3.81 -5.93 15.51
C LYS A 470 -5.10 -6.67 15.17
N VAL A 471 -5.29 -6.97 13.90
CA VAL A 471 -6.36 -7.84 13.40
C VAL A 471 -5.74 -9.01 12.65
N GLY A 472 -6.07 -10.23 13.06
CA GLY A 472 -5.62 -11.46 12.43
C GLY A 472 -6.59 -11.89 11.34
N PHE A 473 -6.07 -12.34 10.20
CA PHE A 473 -6.83 -12.93 9.11
C PHE A 473 -6.26 -14.30 8.80
N PHE A 474 -7.08 -15.33 8.78
CA PHE A 474 -6.70 -16.65 8.27
C PHE A 474 -7.74 -17.14 7.27
N GLY A 475 -7.34 -18.04 6.38
CA GLY A 475 -8.17 -18.55 5.30
C GLY A 475 -8.60 -19.99 5.52
N LEU A 476 -9.76 -20.36 5.01
CA LEU A 476 -10.21 -21.76 4.93
C LEU A 476 -10.82 -22.02 3.56
N THR A 477 -10.51 -23.18 2.99
CA THR A 477 -11.05 -23.66 1.71
C THR A 477 -11.71 -25.02 1.93
N THR A 478 -12.87 -25.26 1.32
CA THR A 478 -13.61 -26.51 1.55
C THR A 478 -12.78 -27.75 1.24
N GLU A 479 -12.85 -28.74 2.13
CA GLU A 479 -12.23 -30.06 1.93
C GLU A 479 -12.82 -30.78 0.71
N GLU A 480 -14.06 -30.43 0.33
CA GLU A 480 -14.77 -30.95 -0.85
C GLU A 480 -14.06 -30.61 -2.16
N THR A 481 -13.12 -29.65 -2.17
CA THR A 481 -12.34 -29.26 -3.36
C THR A 481 -11.67 -30.45 -4.06
N LYS A 482 -11.30 -31.50 -3.29
CA LYS A 482 -10.75 -32.77 -3.80
C LYS A 482 -11.69 -33.45 -4.80
N ASP A 483 -12.99 -33.32 -4.57
CA ASP A 483 -14.03 -33.98 -5.32
C ASP A 483 -14.64 -33.00 -6.35
N ILE A 484 -14.75 -31.72 -5.99
CA ILE A 484 -15.51 -30.75 -6.78
C ILE A 484 -14.68 -29.89 -7.75
N SER A 485 -13.36 -30.00 -7.75
CA SER A 485 -12.45 -29.31 -8.68
C SER A 485 -11.31 -30.24 -9.14
N SER A 486 -10.17 -29.69 -9.56
CA SER A 486 -9.02 -30.42 -10.10
C SER A 486 -7.71 -30.12 -9.35
N PRO A 487 -7.62 -30.33 -8.02
CA PRO A 487 -6.49 -29.86 -7.20
C PRO A 487 -5.16 -30.60 -7.38
N GLY A 488 -5.09 -31.67 -8.18
CA GLY A 488 -3.83 -32.38 -8.43
C GLY A 488 -3.14 -32.87 -7.15
N SER A 489 -1.91 -32.41 -6.89
CA SER A 489 -1.14 -32.78 -5.68
C SER A 489 -1.39 -31.89 -4.46
N ILE A 490 -2.28 -30.91 -4.57
CA ILE A 490 -2.68 -30.03 -3.45
C ILE A 490 -3.55 -30.81 -2.46
N GLU A 491 -3.26 -30.68 -1.17
CA GLU A 491 -4.00 -31.37 -0.11
C GLU A 491 -4.82 -30.39 0.73
N PHE A 492 -5.97 -30.85 1.21
CA PHE A 492 -6.90 -30.09 2.05
C PHE A 492 -7.01 -30.80 3.41
N GLU A 493 -6.66 -30.08 4.47
CA GLU A 493 -6.65 -30.52 5.86
C GLU A 493 -7.95 -30.12 6.58
N ASN A 494 -8.14 -30.66 7.79
CA ASN A 494 -9.38 -30.43 8.53
C ASN A 494 -9.55 -28.96 8.95
N TYR A 495 -10.65 -28.35 8.50
CA TYR A 495 -10.90 -26.92 8.72
C TYR A 495 -11.01 -26.53 10.22
N LEU A 496 -11.58 -27.40 11.08
CA LEU A 496 -11.71 -27.12 12.52
C LEU A 496 -10.35 -27.16 13.21
N GLU A 497 -9.54 -28.17 12.94
CA GLU A 497 -8.21 -28.32 13.53
C GLU A 497 -7.30 -27.15 13.14
N GLU A 498 -7.31 -26.76 11.86
CA GLU A 498 -6.49 -25.66 11.36
C GLU A 498 -6.98 -24.29 11.86
N ALA A 499 -8.29 -24.08 11.95
CA ALA A 499 -8.84 -22.86 12.55
C ALA A 499 -8.45 -22.74 14.03
N GLU A 500 -8.49 -23.83 14.81
CA GLU A 500 -8.04 -23.82 16.21
C GLU A 500 -6.55 -23.49 16.33
N LYS A 501 -5.70 -24.07 15.47
CA LYS A 501 -4.26 -23.76 15.40
C LYS A 501 -4.02 -22.29 15.07
N ALA A 502 -4.72 -21.75 14.07
CA ALA A 502 -4.62 -20.34 13.67
C ALA A 502 -5.05 -19.39 14.81
N VAL A 503 -6.19 -19.64 15.44
CA VAL A 503 -6.70 -18.85 16.57
C VAL A 503 -5.72 -18.88 17.74
N LYS A 504 -5.17 -20.05 18.07
CA LYS A 504 -4.17 -20.20 19.14
C LYS A 504 -2.90 -19.40 18.84
N ALA A 505 -2.41 -19.45 17.59
CA ALA A 505 -1.23 -18.72 17.16
C ALA A 505 -1.45 -17.20 17.23
N PHE A 506 -2.59 -16.69 16.75
CA PHE A 506 -2.95 -15.27 16.86
C PHE A 506 -3.02 -14.78 18.31
N LYS A 507 -3.67 -15.55 19.20
CA LYS A 507 -3.71 -15.23 20.63
C LYS A 507 -2.31 -15.19 21.25
N GLY A 508 -1.44 -16.14 20.89
CA GLY A 508 -0.03 -16.15 21.29
C GLY A 508 0.77 -14.91 20.83
N MET A 509 0.36 -14.29 19.72
CA MET A 509 0.93 -13.03 19.19
C MET A 509 0.30 -11.77 19.81
N GLY A 510 -0.64 -11.92 20.76
CA GLY A 510 -1.39 -10.84 21.37
C GLY A 510 -2.43 -10.20 20.44
N VAL A 511 -2.95 -10.97 19.48
CA VAL A 511 -4.06 -10.58 18.61
C VAL A 511 -5.37 -11.06 19.25
N ASN A 512 -6.33 -10.15 19.43
CA ASN A 512 -7.64 -10.42 20.05
C ASN A 512 -8.82 -10.01 19.15
N LYS A 513 -8.56 -9.89 17.84
CA LYS A 513 -9.53 -9.61 16.78
C LYS A 513 -9.18 -10.52 15.63
N ILE A 514 -9.98 -11.55 15.38
CA ILE A 514 -9.65 -12.63 14.46
C ILE A 514 -10.79 -12.78 13.45
N VAL A 515 -10.43 -12.63 12.17
CA VAL A 515 -11.32 -12.81 11.03
C VAL A 515 -10.94 -14.09 10.31
N ALA A 516 -11.90 -15.00 10.15
CA ALA A 516 -11.80 -16.10 9.20
C ALA A 516 -12.33 -15.63 7.85
N VAL A 517 -11.52 -15.75 6.80
CA VAL A 517 -11.95 -15.56 5.41
C VAL A 517 -12.18 -16.96 4.85
N SER A 518 -13.43 -17.32 4.58
CA SER A 518 -13.85 -18.71 4.54
C SER A 518 -14.56 -19.05 3.24
N HIS A 519 -14.15 -20.13 2.59
CA HIS A 519 -14.80 -20.68 1.40
C HIS A 519 -15.24 -22.13 1.67
N ILE A 520 -16.05 -22.31 2.72
CA ILE A 520 -16.55 -23.61 3.19
C ILE A 520 -18.09 -23.69 3.22
N GLY A 521 -18.78 -22.67 2.71
CA GLY A 521 -20.25 -22.61 2.70
C GLY A 521 -20.84 -22.09 4.01
N TYR A 522 -22.00 -21.45 3.93
CA TYR A 522 -22.71 -20.91 5.10
C TYR A 522 -23.33 -22.03 5.94
N ASP A 523 -24.17 -22.86 5.29
CA ASP A 523 -24.88 -24.00 5.85
C ASP A 523 -24.93 -25.21 4.89
N ASP A 524 -24.00 -25.26 3.93
CA ASP A 524 -24.03 -26.18 2.78
C ASP A 524 -23.97 -27.66 3.18
N ASN A 525 -22.81 -28.13 3.69
CA ASN A 525 -22.60 -29.54 3.96
C ASN A 525 -21.94 -29.79 5.32
N ALA A 526 -22.76 -29.87 6.37
CA ALA A 526 -22.27 -30.10 7.74
C ALA A 526 -21.45 -31.39 7.96
N ALA A 527 -21.46 -32.33 7.00
CA ALA A 527 -20.63 -33.52 7.05
C ALA A 527 -19.15 -33.24 6.69
N TYR A 528 -18.91 -32.22 5.86
CA TYR A 528 -17.58 -31.80 5.45
C TYR A 528 -17.21 -30.52 6.21
N ASP A 529 -17.79 -29.39 5.82
CA ASP A 529 -17.54 -28.10 6.44
C ASP A 529 -18.72 -27.12 6.26
N ASN A 530 -18.82 -26.15 7.17
CA ASN A 530 -19.62 -24.93 7.00
C ASN A 530 -19.31 -23.89 8.09
N ASP A 531 -19.63 -22.64 7.78
CA ASP A 531 -19.37 -21.47 8.61
C ASP A 531 -20.17 -21.50 9.93
N LEU A 532 -21.41 -22.02 9.94
CA LEU A 532 -22.20 -22.15 11.17
C LEU A 532 -21.53 -23.09 12.19
N THR A 533 -21.01 -24.22 11.71
CA THR A 533 -20.31 -25.22 12.53
C THR A 533 -18.96 -24.69 12.99
N LEU A 534 -18.22 -24.02 12.11
CA LEU A 534 -16.98 -23.32 12.45
C LEU A 534 -17.22 -22.31 13.58
N ALA A 535 -18.23 -21.44 13.42
CA ALA A 535 -18.59 -20.43 14.41
C ALA A 535 -18.99 -21.03 15.77
N ALA A 536 -19.72 -22.14 15.75
CA ALA A 536 -20.19 -22.83 16.96
C ALA A 536 -19.04 -23.54 17.71
N LYS A 537 -18.13 -24.20 16.99
CA LYS A 537 -17.09 -25.06 17.58
C LYS A 537 -15.79 -24.32 17.90
N VAL A 538 -15.34 -23.38 17.06
CA VAL A 538 -14.01 -22.75 17.21
C VAL A 538 -14.08 -21.44 17.98
N LYS A 539 -13.59 -21.46 19.22
CA LYS A 539 -13.67 -20.31 20.15
C LYS A 539 -12.59 -19.26 19.88
N GLY A 540 -13.04 -18.03 19.62
CA GLY A 540 -12.18 -16.85 19.47
C GLY A 540 -12.03 -16.35 18.04
N ILE A 541 -12.82 -16.89 17.11
CA ILE A 541 -13.12 -16.22 15.84
C ILE A 541 -14.20 -15.17 16.12
N ASP A 542 -13.92 -13.92 15.75
CA ASP A 542 -14.84 -12.80 15.95
C ASP A 542 -15.75 -12.61 14.73
N VAL A 543 -15.17 -12.73 13.53
CA VAL A 543 -15.88 -12.54 12.26
C VAL A 543 -15.55 -13.67 11.29
N ILE A 544 -16.55 -14.19 10.60
CA ILE A 544 -16.41 -15.07 9.45
C ILE A 544 -16.95 -14.31 8.23
N VAL A 545 -16.11 -14.18 7.21
CA VAL A 545 -16.50 -13.68 5.89
C VAL A 545 -16.54 -14.88 4.96
N GLY A 546 -17.75 -15.35 4.64
CA GLY A 546 -18.01 -16.62 3.95
C GLY A 546 -18.16 -16.52 2.42
N GLY A 547 -18.22 -17.68 1.77
CA GLY A 547 -18.39 -17.91 0.33
C GLY A 547 -18.98 -19.30 0.03
N HIS A 548 -18.79 -19.83 -1.19
CA HIS A 548 -19.14 -21.18 -1.68
C HIS A 548 -20.64 -21.41 -1.92
N SER A 549 -21.44 -21.28 -0.87
CA SER A 549 -22.88 -21.61 -0.87
C SER A 549 -23.79 -20.59 -1.58
N HIS A 550 -23.22 -19.52 -2.14
CA HIS A 550 -23.95 -18.42 -2.77
C HIS A 550 -25.03 -17.78 -1.88
N THR A 551 -24.87 -17.81 -0.56
CA THR A 551 -25.90 -17.33 0.38
C THR A 551 -25.97 -15.79 0.39
N GLN A 552 -27.17 -15.24 0.18
CA GLN A 552 -27.44 -13.80 0.38
C GLN A 552 -27.79 -13.53 1.85
N LEU A 553 -26.86 -12.93 2.61
CA LEU A 553 -27.13 -12.46 3.97
C LEU A 553 -27.37 -10.96 3.98
N ASP A 554 -28.66 -10.56 3.93
CA ASP A 554 -29.06 -9.14 3.94
C ASP A 554 -28.63 -8.41 5.23
N ALA A 555 -28.49 -9.15 6.32
CA ALA A 555 -27.95 -8.68 7.59
C ALA A 555 -26.98 -9.73 8.19
N PRO A 556 -26.02 -9.31 9.03
CA PRO A 556 -25.05 -10.23 9.63
C PRO A 556 -25.70 -11.21 10.60
N VAL A 557 -25.27 -12.46 10.55
CA VAL A 557 -25.74 -13.53 11.44
C VAL A 557 -24.83 -13.61 12.66
N VAL A 558 -25.40 -13.68 13.86
CA VAL A 558 -24.64 -13.75 15.12
C VAL A 558 -24.80 -15.13 15.75
N VAL A 559 -23.69 -15.85 15.90
CA VAL A 559 -23.63 -17.16 16.56
C VAL A 559 -23.02 -17.00 17.95
N ASP A 560 -23.87 -17.00 18.97
CA ASP A 560 -23.51 -16.82 20.39
C ASP A 560 -23.68 -18.10 21.23
N LYS A 561 -23.98 -19.24 20.60
CA LYS A 561 -24.06 -20.56 21.22
C LYS A 561 -23.02 -21.50 20.62
N ASP A 562 -22.47 -22.39 21.45
CA ASP A 562 -21.65 -23.51 20.99
C ASP A 562 -22.52 -24.68 20.49
N ASP A 563 -21.87 -25.74 20.00
CA ASP A 563 -22.50 -26.96 19.48
C ASP A 563 -23.31 -27.74 20.54
N LYS A 564 -23.20 -27.36 21.82
CA LYS A 564 -23.98 -27.90 22.95
C LYS A 564 -25.06 -26.94 23.43
N GLY A 565 -25.29 -25.85 22.70
CA GLY A 565 -26.29 -24.83 23.01
C GLY A 565 -25.90 -23.89 24.17
N LYS A 566 -24.65 -23.93 24.65
CA LYS A 566 -24.17 -23.08 25.74
C LYS A 566 -23.70 -21.74 25.18
N THR A 567 -24.03 -20.65 25.90
CA THR A 567 -23.58 -19.30 25.54
C THR A 567 -22.06 -19.20 25.47
N LYS A 568 -21.55 -18.57 24.41
CA LYS A 568 -20.15 -18.23 24.15
C LYS A 568 -20.02 -16.77 23.72
N GLU A 569 -18.79 -16.29 23.55
CA GLU A 569 -18.56 -15.01 22.87
C GLU A 569 -19.10 -15.08 21.42
N PRO A 570 -19.80 -14.04 20.95
CA PRO A 570 -20.44 -14.05 19.64
C PRO A 570 -19.42 -14.10 18.51
N THR A 571 -19.77 -14.84 17.45
CA THR A 571 -19.08 -14.80 16.15
C THR A 571 -20.06 -14.26 15.12
N VAL A 572 -19.64 -13.27 14.34
CA VAL A 572 -20.48 -12.61 13.31
C VAL A 572 -20.15 -13.20 11.95
N ILE A 573 -21.17 -13.66 11.21
CA ILE A 573 -21.03 -14.25 9.87
C ILE A 573 -21.65 -13.30 8.84
N VAL A 574 -20.95 -13.07 7.73
CA VAL A 574 -21.42 -12.31 6.57
C VAL A 574 -21.06 -13.02 5.27
N GLN A 575 -21.93 -12.91 4.27
CA GLN A 575 -21.72 -13.42 2.91
C GLN A 575 -22.48 -12.53 1.91
N GLY A 576 -21.93 -12.34 0.72
CA GLY A 576 -22.32 -11.34 -0.26
C GLY A 576 -23.05 -11.87 -1.50
N TYR A 577 -23.82 -12.96 -1.39
CA TYR A 577 -24.46 -13.65 -2.52
C TYR A 577 -23.42 -14.12 -3.55
N GLN A 578 -23.58 -13.82 -4.84
CA GLN A 578 -22.72 -14.31 -5.93
C GLN A 578 -22.59 -13.29 -7.07
N TYR A 579 -21.71 -13.57 -8.03
CA TYR A 579 -21.63 -12.97 -9.37
C TYR A 579 -21.44 -11.45 -9.41
N SER A 580 -20.86 -10.88 -8.35
CA SER A 580 -20.75 -9.42 -8.20
C SER A 580 -22.11 -8.70 -8.30
N ASP A 581 -23.18 -9.29 -7.76
CA ASP A 581 -24.45 -8.59 -7.58
C ASP A 581 -24.40 -7.60 -6.42
N TYR A 582 -23.61 -7.90 -5.39
CA TYR A 582 -23.46 -7.07 -4.19
C TYR A 582 -22.00 -6.84 -3.81
N LEU A 583 -21.75 -5.70 -3.16
CA LEU A 583 -20.59 -5.50 -2.29
C LEU A 583 -21.07 -5.57 -0.84
N GLY A 584 -20.62 -6.58 -0.10
CA GLY A 584 -20.93 -6.71 1.32
C GLY A 584 -20.15 -5.72 2.16
N THR A 585 -20.76 -5.21 3.23
CA THR A 585 -20.10 -4.33 4.21
C THR A 585 -20.48 -4.73 5.62
N ILE A 586 -19.53 -4.66 6.55
CA ILE A 586 -19.75 -4.94 7.97
C ILE A 586 -18.87 -4.02 8.83
N ASP A 587 -19.48 -3.39 9.82
CA ASP A 587 -18.79 -2.76 10.94
C ASP A 587 -18.95 -3.63 12.18
N VAL A 588 -17.85 -3.98 12.83
CA VAL A 588 -17.86 -4.70 14.12
C VAL A 588 -17.20 -3.84 15.17
N GLU A 589 -17.95 -3.51 16.21
CA GLU A 589 -17.51 -2.70 17.33
C GLU A 589 -16.98 -3.59 18.45
N PHE A 590 -15.77 -3.30 18.89
CA PHE A 590 -15.11 -4.04 19.96
C PHE A 590 -14.87 -3.19 21.20
N ASP A 591 -15.00 -3.79 22.38
CA ASP A 591 -14.53 -3.21 23.63
C ASP A 591 -12.99 -3.26 23.77
N LYS A 592 -12.51 -2.79 24.92
CA LYS A 592 -11.07 -2.73 25.25
C LYS A 592 -10.40 -4.12 25.38
N ASP A 593 -11.18 -5.16 25.70
CA ASP A 593 -10.68 -6.52 25.90
C ASP A 593 -10.73 -7.33 24.58
N GLY A 594 -11.37 -6.76 23.56
CA GLY A 594 -11.50 -7.36 22.24
C GLY A 594 -12.81 -8.09 22.04
N LYS A 595 -13.82 -7.86 22.88
CA LYS A 595 -15.14 -8.49 22.74
C LYS A 595 -16.05 -7.64 21.87
N ILE A 596 -16.89 -8.30 21.08
CA ILE A 596 -17.88 -7.63 20.23
C ILE A 596 -18.98 -7.01 21.11
N VAL A 597 -19.23 -5.72 20.92
CA VAL A 597 -20.29 -4.96 21.61
C VAL A 597 -21.34 -4.40 20.66
N GLY A 598 -21.10 -4.48 19.35
CA GLY A 598 -22.03 -4.05 18.32
C GLY A 598 -21.58 -4.53 16.95
N GLN A 599 -22.53 -4.68 16.04
CA GLN A 599 -22.25 -4.95 14.63
C GLN A 599 -23.34 -4.32 13.75
N ALA A 600 -22.94 -3.85 12.57
CA ALA A 600 -23.87 -3.37 11.55
C ALA A 600 -23.32 -3.66 10.17
N GLY A 601 -24.02 -4.50 9.41
CA GLY A 601 -23.66 -4.83 8.03
C GLY A 601 -24.83 -4.69 7.08
N LYS A 602 -24.51 -4.60 5.79
CA LYS A 602 -25.49 -4.56 4.70
C LYS A 602 -24.83 -4.94 3.38
N LEU A 603 -25.66 -5.37 2.43
CA LEU A 603 -25.29 -5.55 1.04
C LEU A 603 -25.54 -4.27 0.23
N ILE A 604 -24.55 -3.83 -0.53
CA ILE A 604 -24.67 -2.73 -1.48
C ILE A 604 -24.93 -3.32 -2.86
N LYS A 605 -26.15 -3.16 -3.37
CA LYS A 605 -26.54 -3.65 -4.70
C LYS A 605 -25.75 -2.93 -5.79
N LEU A 606 -24.99 -3.68 -6.57
CA LEU A 606 -24.06 -3.11 -7.55
C LEU A 606 -24.78 -2.61 -8.80
N SER A 607 -25.90 -3.24 -9.19
CA SER A 607 -26.71 -2.79 -10.35
C SER A 607 -27.26 -1.37 -10.21
N GLU A 608 -27.38 -0.85 -8.98
CA GLU A 608 -27.84 0.52 -8.68
C GLU A 608 -26.71 1.57 -8.73
N LYS A 609 -25.46 1.15 -8.92
CA LYS A 609 -24.30 2.05 -8.99
C LYS A 609 -24.02 2.48 -10.42
N GLN A 610 -23.38 3.65 -10.53
CA GLN A 610 -22.85 4.14 -11.78
C GLN A 610 -21.47 3.53 -12.05
N ASP A 611 -21.13 3.36 -13.32
CA ASP A 611 -19.83 2.84 -13.72
C ASP A 611 -18.71 3.84 -13.38
N ASP A 612 -17.64 3.33 -12.79
CA ASP A 612 -16.40 4.09 -12.67
C ASP A 612 -15.76 4.27 -14.05
N THR A 613 -15.52 5.52 -14.46
CA THR A 613 -15.07 5.83 -15.83
C THR A 613 -13.71 5.24 -16.18
N GLU A 614 -12.81 5.08 -15.20
CA GLU A 614 -11.50 4.45 -15.43
C GLU A 614 -11.65 2.93 -15.55
N ALA A 615 -12.39 2.33 -14.62
CA ALA A 615 -12.66 0.89 -14.66
C ALA A 615 -13.43 0.47 -15.92
N ALA A 616 -14.41 1.24 -16.37
CA ALA A 616 -15.17 0.97 -17.60
C ALA A 616 -14.26 0.95 -18.84
N LYS A 617 -13.29 1.86 -18.92
CA LYS A 617 -12.29 1.86 -20.01
C LYS A 617 -11.38 0.65 -19.97
N VAL A 618 -10.99 0.20 -18.78
CA VAL A 618 -10.21 -1.03 -18.63
C VAL A 618 -11.07 -2.24 -19.00
N LEU A 619 -12.33 -2.27 -18.58
CA LEU A 619 -13.27 -3.35 -18.89
C LEU A 619 -13.47 -3.49 -20.39
N GLU A 620 -13.58 -2.37 -21.12
CA GLU A 620 -13.72 -2.36 -22.58
C GLU A 620 -12.63 -3.16 -23.30
N THR A 621 -11.40 -3.17 -22.77
CA THR A 621 -10.30 -3.94 -23.36
C THR A 621 -10.49 -5.45 -23.28
N TYR A 622 -11.22 -5.92 -22.27
CA TYR A 622 -11.56 -7.32 -22.08
C TYR A 622 -12.92 -7.66 -22.70
N SER A 623 -13.94 -6.85 -22.45
CA SER A 623 -15.32 -7.07 -22.95
C SER A 623 -15.39 -7.05 -24.47
N SER A 624 -14.57 -6.25 -25.16
CA SER A 624 -14.49 -6.26 -26.63
C SER A 624 -14.10 -7.64 -27.17
N LYS A 625 -13.13 -8.31 -26.53
CA LYS A 625 -12.72 -9.66 -26.92
C LYS A 625 -13.80 -10.69 -26.61
N ILE A 626 -14.45 -10.57 -25.45
CA ILE A 626 -15.59 -11.43 -25.10
C ILE A 626 -16.74 -11.27 -26.10
N LYS A 627 -17.01 -10.04 -26.55
CA LYS A 627 -18.02 -9.78 -27.57
C LYS A 627 -17.66 -10.45 -28.91
N GLU A 628 -16.41 -10.34 -29.35
CA GLU A 628 -15.91 -11.04 -30.54
C GLU A 628 -16.07 -12.56 -30.41
N LEU A 629 -15.73 -13.12 -29.25
CA LEU A 629 -15.90 -14.55 -28.98
C LEU A 629 -17.38 -14.97 -29.01
N LYS A 630 -18.28 -14.17 -28.43
CA LYS A 630 -19.73 -14.45 -28.49
C LYS A 630 -20.27 -14.46 -29.92
N GLU A 631 -19.74 -13.62 -30.80
CA GLU A 631 -20.12 -13.56 -32.23
C GLU A 631 -19.47 -14.68 -33.08
N THR A 632 -18.59 -15.50 -32.50
CA THR A 632 -17.93 -16.60 -33.21
C THR A 632 -18.95 -17.67 -33.59
N LYS A 633 -19.07 -17.93 -34.89
CA LYS A 633 -19.96 -18.95 -35.45
C LYS A 633 -19.42 -20.35 -35.15
N THR A 634 -20.29 -21.25 -34.72
CA THR A 634 -19.97 -22.68 -34.55
C THR A 634 -19.76 -23.39 -35.89
N GLY A 635 -20.20 -22.78 -37.00
CA GLY A 635 -20.22 -23.37 -38.33
C GLY A 635 -21.41 -24.31 -38.56
N ALA A 636 -22.41 -24.27 -37.67
CA ALA A 636 -23.67 -24.97 -37.80
C ALA A 636 -24.86 -24.00 -37.91
N THR A 637 -25.92 -24.45 -38.55
CA THR A 637 -27.15 -23.68 -38.75
C THR A 637 -28.35 -24.45 -38.18
N ALA A 638 -29.09 -23.83 -37.26
CA ALA A 638 -30.39 -24.31 -36.80
C ALA A 638 -31.45 -24.05 -37.88
N VAL A 639 -32.14 -25.08 -38.35
CA VAL A 639 -33.15 -24.94 -39.41
C VAL A 639 -34.42 -24.24 -38.93
N LYS A 640 -34.66 -24.29 -37.62
CA LYS A 640 -35.76 -23.69 -36.87
C LYS A 640 -35.24 -23.26 -35.49
N ALA A 641 -35.97 -22.38 -34.82
CA ALA A 641 -35.65 -21.99 -33.44
C ALA A 641 -35.82 -23.20 -32.51
N LEU A 642 -34.86 -23.40 -31.60
CA LEU A 642 -34.89 -24.44 -30.57
C LEU A 642 -35.32 -23.80 -29.26
N GLU A 643 -36.59 -23.96 -28.93
CA GLU A 643 -37.23 -23.26 -27.82
C GLU A 643 -36.88 -23.86 -26.45
N THR A 644 -36.94 -23.02 -25.41
CA THR A 644 -36.89 -23.43 -23.99
C THR A 644 -38.19 -23.03 -23.29
N PRO A 645 -39.30 -23.73 -23.57
CA PRO A 645 -40.61 -23.30 -23.08
C PRO A 645 -40.67 -23.36 -21.54
N ARG A 646 -41.48 -22.47 -20.96
CA ARG A 646 -41.85 -22.45 -19.55
C ARG A 646 -43.36 -22.34 -19.45
N ASP A 647 -43.94 -23.03 -18.48
CA ASP A 647 -45.39 -23.13 -18.38
C ASP A 647 -46.03 -21.88 -17.75
N ALA A 648 -45.23 -21.03 -17.12
CA ALA A 648 -45.64 -19.79 -16.43
C ALA A 648 -46.76 -20.02 -15.40
N GLY A 649 -46.77 -21.19 -14.75
CA GLY A 649 -47.79 -21.58 -13.76
C GLY A 649 -49.07 -22.15 -14.36
N ASP A 650 -49.14 -22.32 -15.68
CA ASP A 650 -50.22 -23.03 -16.38
C ASP A 650 -49.75 -24.45 -16.72
N GLU A 651 -50.12 -25.42 -15.88
CA GLU A 651 -49.66 -26.81 -15.99
C GLU A 651 -49.99 -27.47 -17.35
N THR A 652 -50.90 -26.89 -18.14
CA THR A 652 -51.26 -27.39 -19.49
C THR A 652 -50.26 -26.99 -20.59
N LYS A 653 -49.42 -25.99 -20.35
CA LYS A 653 -48.41 -25.52 -21.32
C LYS A 653 -47.14 -26.35 -21.28
N PRO A 654 -46.43 -26.51 -22.41
CA PRO A 654 -45.17 -27.23 -22.44
C PRO A 654 -44.11 -26.51 -21.60
N SER A 655 -43.21 -27.28 -21.00
CA SER A 655 -42.03 -26.74 -20.34
C SER A 655 -40.82 -27.68 -20.45
N VAL A 656 -39.63 -27.10 -20.60
CA VAL A 656 -38.33 -27.79 -20.50
C VAL A 656 -38.14 -28.48 -19.15
N ARG A 657 -38.98 -28.17 -18.16
CA ARG A 657 -38.94 -28.72 -16.79
C ARG A 657 -39.99 -29.81 -16.53
N LYS A 658 -40.70 -30.29 -17.55
CA LYS A 658 -41.68 -31.40 -17.39
C LYS A 658 -41.99 -32.15 -18.69
N ASN A 659 -41.61 -31.62 -19.85
CA ASN A 659 -41.82 -32.23 -21.16
C ASN A 659 -40.49 -32.45 -21.88
N GLU A 660 -40.46 -33.45 -22.76
CA GLU A 660 -39.38 -33.58 -23.74
C GLU A 660 -39.30 -32.33 -24.62
N THR A 661 -38.09 -31.88 -24.93
CA THR A 661 -37.85 -30.74 -25.81
C THR A 661 -36.76 -31.08 -26.83
N GLU A 662 -36.84 -30.46 -28.01
CA GLU A 662 -35.85 -30.66 -29.08
C GLU A 662 -34.44 -30.26 -28.63
N LEU A 663 -34.32 -29.16 -27.87
CA LEU A 663 -33.03 -28.71 -27.33
C LEU A 663 -32.49 -29.65 -26.24
N GLY A 664 -33.36 -30.18 -25.37
CA GLY A 664 -32.96 -31.19 -24.38
C GLY A 664 -32.43 -32.47 -25.04
N ASN A 665 -33.04 -32.90 -26.15
CA ASN A 665 -32.55 -34.02 -26.95
C ASN A 665 -31.18 -33.70 -27.57
N LEU A 666 -31.03 -32.54 -28.20
CA LEU A 666 -29.75 -32.11 -28.81
C LEU A 666 -28.60 -32.09 -27.78
N ILE A 667 -28.84 -31.56 -26.58
CA ILE A 667 -27.84 -31.48 -25.52
C ILE A 667 -27.44 -32.88 -25.03
N THR A 668 -28.43 -33.73 -24.73
CA THR A 668 -28.14 -35.08 -24.23
C THR A 668 -27.50 -35.97 -25.29
N ASP A 669 -27.81 -35.78 -26.58
CA ASP A 669 -27.14 -36.46 -27.68
C ASP A 669 -25.67 -36.02 -27.79
N GLY A 670 -25.40 -34.72 -27.64
CA GLY A 670 -24.03 -34.20 -27.58
C GLY A 670 -23.23 -34.72 -26.40
N MET A 671 -23.85 -34.77 -25.21
CA MET A 671 -23.24 -35.34 -24.01
C MET A 671 -22.93 -36.83 -24.19
N LEU A 672 -23.88 -37.63 -24.70
CA LEU A 672 -23.68 -39.05 -24.94
C LEU A 672 -22.59 -39.30 -26.00
N SER A 673 -22.61 -38.53 -27.09
CA SER A 673 -21.61 -38.61 -28.16
C SER A 673 -20.21 -38.33 -27.62
N LYS A 674 -20.05 -37.24 -26.87
CA LYS A 674 -18.76 -36.87 -26.28
C LYS A 674 -18.30 -37.88 -25.23
N ALA A 675 -19.18 -38.31 -24.33
CA ALA A 675 -18.85 -39.29 -23.31
C ALA A 675 -18.37 -40.63 -23.91
N LYS A 676 -18.92 -41.06 -25.05
CA LYS A 676 -18.48 -42.26 -25.78
C LYS A 676 -17.06 -42.17 -26.34
N GLU A 677 -16.54 -40.96 -26.59
CA GLU A 677 -15.13 -40.77 -26.98
C GLU A 677 -14.18 -41.16 -25.84
N PHE A 678 -14.60 -40.96 -24.58
CA PHE A 678 -13.81 -41.25 -23.38
C PHE A 678 -14.11 -42.65 -22.81
N ASN A 679 -15.38 -43.03 -22.76
CA ASN A 679 -15.83 -44.33 -22.30
C ASN A 679 -16.89 -44.90 -23.26
N LYS A 680 -16.46 -45.85 -24.10
CA LYS A 680 -17.31 -46.51 -25.12
C LYS A 680 -18.48 -47.31 -24.52
N GLU A 681 -18.44 -47.62 -23.22
CA GLU A 681 -19.53 -48.29 -22.52
C GLU A 681 -20.66 -47.34 -22.11
N THR A 682 -20.47 -46.02 -22.26
CA THR A 682 -21.51 -45.02 -21.99
C THR A 682 -22.67 -45.20 -22.96
N VAL A 683 -23.85 -45.51 -22.42
CA VAL A 683 -25.05 -45.80 -23.23
C VAL A 683 -26.19 -44.83 -22.99
N ILE A 684 -26.22 -44.12 -21.86
CA ILE A 684 -27.28 -43.18 -21.49
C ILE A 684 -26.65 -41.81 -21.21
N ALA A 685 -27.37 -40.72 -21.49
CA ALA A 685 -27.02 -39.40 -20.99
C ALA A 685 -28.23 -38.68 -20.38
N PHE A 686 -27.97 -37.89 -19.34
CA PHE A 686 -28.95 -37.09 -18.62
C PHE A 686 -28.57 -35.62 -18.59
N GLN A 687 -29.58 -34.76 -18.75
CA GLN A 687 -29.46 -33.31 -18.53
C GLN A 687 -30.69 -32.82 -17.78
N ASN A 688 -30.51 -32.23 -16.60
CA ASN A 688 -31.60 -31.60 -15.87
C ASN A 688 -32.10 -30.34 -16.61
N GLY A 689 -33.41 -30.20 -16.75
CA GLY A 689 -34.07 -29.08 -17.44
C GLY A 689 -33.82 -27.73 -16.77
N GLY A 690 -33.50 -27.74 -15.47
CA GLY A 690 -33.03 -26.58 -14.72
C GLY A 690 -31.71 -26.01 -15.26
N GLY A 691 -30.85 -26.87 -15.80
CA GLY A 691 -29.57 -26.52 -16.43
C GLY A 691 -29.69 -25.86 -17.80
N ILE A 692 -30.83 -26.02 -18.49
CA ILE A 692 -31.08 -25.44 -19.82
C ILE A 692 -31.75 -24.07 -19.65
N ARG A 693 -31.10 -23.00 -20.08
CA ARG A 693 -31.46 -21.62 -19.67
C ARG A 693 -32.01 -20.73 -20.76
N ALA A 694 -31.70 -21.03 -22.02
CA ALA A 694 -32.16 -20.29 -23.17
C ALA A 694 -32.29 -21.19 -24.40
N GLY A 695 -33.07 -20.72 -25.36
CA GLY A 695 -33.18 -21.33 -26.67
C GLY A 695 -32.01 -20.97 -27.59
N ILE A 696 -32.04 -21.55 -28.79
CA ILE A 696 -31.15 -21.20 -29.91
C ILE A 696 -32.02 -20.65 -31.03
N ASP A 697 -31.66 -19.50 -31.59
CA ASP A 697 -32.45 -18.88 -32.64
C ASP A 697 -32.30 -19.66 -33.96
N GLN A 698 -33.28 -19.51 -34.86
CA GLN A 698 -33.15 -20.03 -36.22
C GLN A 698 -32.00 -19.29 -36.93
N GLY A 699 -31.11 -20.04 -37.57
CA GLY A 699 -29.98 -19.48 -38.33
C GLY A 699 -28.63 -19.99 -37.86
N GLU A 700 -27.57 -19.22 -38.14
CA GLU A 700 -26.21 -19.57 -37.76
C GLU A 700 -26.05 -19.55 -36.24
N ILE A 701 -25.64 -20.69 -35.67
CA ILE A 701 -25.48 -20.83 -34.23
C ILE A 701 -24.15 -20.24 -33.80
N THR A 702 -24.17 -19.30 -32.86
CA THR A 702 -23.00 -18.63 -32.30
C THR A 702 -22.57 -19.24 -30.98
N LEU A 703 -21.29 -19.02 -30.61
CA LEU A 703 -20.79 -19.41 -29.29
C LEU A 703 -21.56 -18.68 -28.17
N GLY A 704 -21.96 -17.43 -28.38
CA GLY A 704 -22.77 -16.67 -27.42
C GLY A 704 -24.10 -17.33 -27.08
N GLU A 705 -24.79 -17.89 -28.08
CA GLU A 705 -26.04 -18.64 -27.87
C GLU A 705 -25.79 -19.92 -27.07
N ILE A 706 -24.76 -20.70 -27.44
CA ILE A 706 -24.38 -21.95 -26.75
C ILE A 706 -24.12 -21.70 -25.26
N LEU A 707 -23.40 -20.63 -24.93
CA LEU A 707 -23.13 -20.22 -23.55
C LEU A 707 -24.37 -19.72 -22.82
N THR A 708 -25.33 -19.13 -23.54
CA THR A 708 -26.58 -18.68 -22.93
C THR A 708 -27.48 -19.89 -22.62
N VAL A 709 -27.39 -20.95 -23.42
CA VAL A 709 -28.12 -22.21 -23.20
C VAL A 709 -27.59 -22.95 -21.95
N LEU A 710 -26.26 -23.08 -21.81
CA LEU A 710 -25.57 -23.74 -20.70
C LEU A 710 -24.60 -22.77 -19.98
N PRO A 711 -25.11 -21.81 -19.19
CA PRO A 711 -24.31 -20.69 -18.67
C PRO A 711 -23.54 -21.03 -17.40
N PHE A 712 -23.76 -22.19 -16.80
CA PHE A 712 -23.18 -22.54 -15.51
C PHE A 712 -21.75 -23.09 -15.63
N GLY A 713 -21.32 -23.47 -16.84
CA GLY A 713 -20.00 -24.04 -17.07
C GLY A 713 -19.77 -25.34 -16.30
N ASN A 714 -20.80 -26.19 -16.16
CA ASN A 714 -20.61 -27.50 -15.53
C ASN A 714 -19.67 -28.34 -16.38
N THR A 715 -19.06 -29.35 -15.78
CA THR A 715 -18.26 -30.34 -16.50
C THR A 715 -19.10 -31.58 -16.85
N LEU A 716 -18.71 -32.29 -17.91
CA LEU A 716 -19.28 -33.59 -18.27
C LEU A 716 -18.72 -34.68 -17.36
N ALA A 717 -19.58 -35.45 -16.72
CA ALA A 717 -19.23 -36.59 -15.90
C ALA A 717 -19.83 -37.88 -16.47
N THR A 718 -19.19 -39.02 -16.17
CA THR A 718 -19.75 -40.35 -16.38
C THR A 718 -19.89 -41.07 -15.06
N MET A 719 -20.93 -41.89 -14.92
CA MET A 719 -21.25 -42.60 -13.69
C MET A 719 -21.70 -44.03 -13.97
N LYS A 720 -21.30 -44.97 -13.11
CA LYS A 720 -21.81 -46.34 -13.13
C LYS A 720 -23.02 -46.46 -12.22
N LEU A 721 -24.18 -46.77 -12.78
CA LEU A 721 -25.44 -46.92 -12.05
C LEU A 721 -26.09 -48.26 -12.35
N THR A 722 -26.72 -48.88 -11.35
CA THR A 722 -27.61 -50.02 -11.59
C THR A 722 -28.91 -49.56 -12.24
N GLY A 723 -29.64 -50.46 -12.92
CA GLY A 723 -30.95 -50.13 -13.46
C GLY A 723 -31.94 -49.66 -12.38
N ALA A 724 -31.87 -50.21 -11.17
CA ALA A 724 -32.68 -49.75 -10.04
C ALA A 724 -32.39 -48.28 -9.68
N GLU A 725 -31.11 -47.89 -9.65
CA GLU A 725 -30.70 -46.50 -9.38
C GLU A 725 -31.09 -45.53 -10.49
N ILE A 726 -31.03 -45.98 -11.75
CA ILE A 726 -31.56 -45.21 -12.89
C ILE A 726 -33.06 -45.01 -12.72
N ASN A 727 -33.81 -46.05 -12.35
CA ASN A 727 -35.25 -45.93 -12.12
C ASN A 727 -35.57 -44.97 -10.96
N GLU A 728 -34.82 -45.03 -9.86
CA GLU A 728 -34.94 -44.09 -8.73
C GLU A 728 -34.69 -42.64 -9.17
N ALA A 729 -33.69 -42.39 -10.01
CA ALA A 729 -33.44 -41.07 -10.58
C ALA A 729 -34.61 -40.61 -11.46
N LEU A 730 -35.16 -41.48 -12.32
CA LEU A 730 -36.30 -41.14 -13.16
C LEU A 730 -37.57 -40.86 -12.33
N GLU A 731 -37.80 -41.59 -11.24
CA GLU A 731 -38.89 -41.31 -10.31
C GLU A 731 -38.75 -39.93 -9.67
N HIS A 732 -37.54 -39.55 -9.25
CA HIS A 732 -37.25 -38.22 -8.74
C HIS A 732 -37.47 -37.12 -9.79
N SER A 733 -36.98 -37.36 -11.02
CA SER A 733 -37.14 -36.47 -12.17
C SER A 733 -38.59 -36.06 -12.41
N VAL A 734 -39.53 -37.01 -12.32
CA VAL A 734 -40.96 -36.78 -12.56
C VAL A 734 -41.80 -36.61 -11.29
N SER A 735 -41.17 -36.49 -10.12
CA SER A 735 -41.85 -36.44 -8.81
C SER A 735 -42.82 -35.26 -8.62
N LEU A 736 -42.61 -34.15 -9.33
CA LEU A 736 -43.48 -32.97 -9.28
C LEU A 736 -44.46 -32.86 -10.46
N ALA A 737 -44.34 -33.70 -11.49
CA ALA A 737 -45.23 -33.67 -12.65
C ALA A 737 -46.73 -33.72 -12.21
N PRO A 738 -47.64 -32.99 -12.87
CA PRO A 738 -47.44 -32.13 -14.05
C PRO A 738 -46.88 -30.73 -13.76
N LYS A 739 -46.41 -30.43 -12.53
CA LYS A 739 -45.70 -29.19 -12.22
C LYS A 739 -44.27 -29.24 -12.72
N GLU A 740 -43.72 -28.07 -13.02
CA GLU A 740 -42.31 -27.94 -13.38
C GLU A 740 -41.38 -28.44 -12.26
N ASN A 741 -40.37 -29.23 -12.65
CA ASN A 741 -39.26 -29.64 -11.83
C ASN A 741 -37.94 -29.21 -12.47
N GLY A 742 -37.09 -28.47 -11.75
CA GLY A 742 -35.73 -28.17 -12.22
C GLY A 742 -34.94 -29.46 -12.50
N GLY A 743 -35.15 -30.49 -11.69
CA GLY A 743 -34.55 -31.81 -11.84
C GLY A 743 -35.16 -32.68 -12.93
N PHE A 744 -36.10 -32.21 -13.75
CA PHE A 744 -36.62 -33.02 -14.85
C PHE A 744 -35.50 -33.39 -15.82
N LEU A 745 -35.24 -34.67 -16.00
CA LEU A 745 -34.15 -35.19 -16.82
C LEU A 745 -34.58 -35.33 -18.28
N HIS A 746 -33.95 -34.55 -19.15
CA HIS A 746 -33.83 -34.92 -20.56
C HIS A 746 -32.92 -36.13 -20.71
N VAL A 747 -33.18 -36.96 -21.72
CA VAL A 747 -32.50 -38.26 -21.87
C VAL A 747 -32.01 -38.49 -23.31
N SER A 748 -30.88 -39.18 -23.43
CA SER A 748 -30.41 -39.80 -24.67
C SER A 748 -30.00 -41.24 -24.42
N GLY A 749 -30.13 -42.10 -25.43
CA GLY A 749 -29.82 -43.53 -25.33
C GLY A 749 -30.84 -44.36 -24.56
N MET A 750 -31.99 -43.77 -24.21
CA MET A 750 -33.11 -44.46 -23.57
C MET A 750 -34.46 -43.79 -23.87
N LYS A 751 -35.54 -44.49 -23.56
CA LYS A 751 -36.92 -43.97 -23.52
C LYS A 751 -37.58 -44.36 -22.21
N PHE A 752 -38.45 -43.52 -21.68
CA PHE A 752 -39.29 -43.90 -20.55
C PHE A 752 -40.69 -43.28 -20.61
N SER A 753 -41.64 -43.97 -20.01
CA SER A 753 -43.01 -43.51 -19.79
C SER A 753 -43.30 -43.44 -18.30
N TYR A 754 -44.13 -42.47 -17.89
CA TYR A 754 -44.53 -42.28 -16.50
C TYR A 754 -45.98 -41.78 -16.42
N ASP A 755 -46.65 -42.01 -15.30
CA ASP A 755 -48.01 -41.54 -15.03
C ASP A 755 -47.98 -40.47 -13.94
N SER A 756 -48.10 -39.20 -14.33
CA SER A 756 -48.10 -38.08 -13.38
C SER A 756 -49.28 -38.07 -12.41
N SER A 757 -50.34 -38.85 -12.65
CA SER A 757 -51.48 -38.97 -11.72
C SER A 757 -51.19 -39.87 -10.52
N LYS A 758 -50.14 -40.71 -10.59
CA LYS A 758 -49.73 -41.59 -9.49
C LYS A 758 -48.94 -40.84 -8.41
N GLU A 759 -48.87 -41.45 -7.22
CA GLU A 759 -48.05 -40.96 -6.12
C GLU A 759 -46.58 -40.89 -6.53
N ALA A 760 -45.90 -39.80 -6.16
CA ALA A 760 -44.48 -39.62 -6.43
C ALA A 760 -43.64 -40.79 -5.86
N GLY A 761 -42.67 -41.26 -6.63
CA GLY A 761 -41.91 -42.47 -6.31
C GLY A 761 -42.51 -43.76 -6.90
N ASN A 762 -43.72 -43.70 -7.47
CA ASN A 762 -44.38 -44.81 -8.17
C ASN A 762 -44.97 -44.37 -9.52
N ARG A 763 -44.33 -43.41 -10.20
CA ARG A 763 -44.84 -42.79 -11.43
C ARG A 763 -44.27 -43.44 -12.68
N VAL A 764 -43.03 -43.88 -12.68
CA VAL A 764 -42.37 -44.47 -13.85
C VAL A 764 -43.04 -45.82 -14.17
N THR A 765 -43.56 -45.95 -15.39
CA THR A 765 -44.32 -47.15 -15.82
C THR A 765 -43.52 -48.07 -16.71
N LYS A 766 -42.61 -47.52 -17.52
CA LYS A 766 -41.78 -48.29 -18.45
C LYS A 766 -40.46 -47.57 -18.71
N VAL A 767 -39.36 -48.30 -18.73
CA VAL A 767 -38.04 -47.79 -19.12
C VAL A 767 -37.37 -48.74 -20.10
N GLU A 768 -36.87 -48.20 -21.20
CA GLU A 768 -36.19 -48.96 -22.26
C GLU A 768 -34.84 -48.30 -22.59
N VAL A 769 -33.77 -49.08 -22.62
CA VAL A 769 -32.41 -48.62 -22.93
C VAL A 769 -32.02 -49.08 -24.33
N LEU A 770 -31.40 -48.20 -25.11
CA LEU A 770 -30.89 -48.49 -26.43
C LEU A 770 -29.59 -49.30 -26.33
N GLY A 771 -29.62 -50.54 -26.82
CA GLY A 771 -28.46 -51.41 -26.93
C GLY A 771 -27.48 -50.95 -28.00
N GLN A 772 -26.24 -51.47 -27.95
CA GLN A 772 -25.22 -51.23 -28.98
C GLN A 772 -25.62 -51.80 -30.36
N ASP A 773 -26.56 -52.75 -30.40
CA ASP A 773 -27.13 -53.33 -31.62
C ASP A 773 -28.22 -52.45 -32.25
N GLY A 774 -28.53 -51.30 -31.65
CA GLY A 774 -29.55 -50.35 -32.12
C GLY A 774 -30.98 -50.73 -31.74
N THR A 775 -31.18 -51.74 -30.88
CA THR A 775 -32.51 -52.15 -30.42
C THR A 775 -32.79 -51.68 -28.99
N TYR A 776 -34.05 -51.34 -28.70
CA TYR A 776 -34.49 -51.01 -27.35
C TYR A 776 -34.80 -52.28 -26.57
N SER A 777 -34.31 -52.35 -25.33
CA SER A 777 -34.58 -53.43 -24.38
C SER A 777 -35.02 -52.85 -23.05
N GLU A 778 -35.86 -53.56 -22.31
CA GLU A 778 -36.32 -53.13 -20.99
C GLU A 778 -35.14 -52.94 -20.02
N LEU A 779 -35.24 -51.94 -19.14
CA LEU A 779 -34.20 -51.66 -18.15
C LEU A 779 -34.07 -52.83 -17.17
N ASP A 780 -32.89 -53.46 -17.15
CA ASP A 780 -32.58 -54.52 -16.19
C ASP A 780 -32.18 -53.88 -14.87
N ALA A 781 -32.97 -54.12 -13.82
CA ALA A 781 -32.80 -53.50 -12.50
C ALA A 781 -31.44 -53.80 -11.85
N VAL A 782 -30.83 -54.95 -12.15
CA VAL A 782 -29.58 -55.41 -11.52
C VAL A 782 -28.36 -55.05 -12.37
N LYS A 783 -28.53 -54.96 -13.69
CA LYS A 783 -27.43 -54.61 -14.60
C LYS A 783 -26.89 -53.21 -14.32
N GLU A 784 -25.57 -53.07 -14.39
CA GLU A 784 -24.90 -51.77 -14.37
C GLU A 784 -24.83 -51.15 -15.77
N TYR A 785 -25.02 -49.84 -15.81
CA TYR A 785 -24.96 -49.00 -17.00
C TYR A 785 -24.00 -47.84 -16.74
N VAL A 786 -23.24 -47.46 -17.78
CA VAL A 786 -22.47 -46.21 -17.75
C VAL A 786 -23.32 -45.09 -18.32
N VAL A 787 -23.51 -44.05 -17.52
CA VAL A 787 -24.41 -42.92 -17.78
C VAL A 787 -23.59 -41.63 -17.79
N ALA A 788 -23.81 -40.75 -18.76
CA ALA A 788 -23.24 -39.41 -18.77
C ALA A 788 -24.22 -38.40 -18.15
N THR A 789 -23.71 -37.42 -17.42
CA THR A 789 -24.51 -36.28 -16.92
C THR A 789 -23.61 -35.07 -16.67
N ASN A 790 -24.17 -33.92 -16.32
CA ASN A 790 -23.37 -32.78 -15.86
C ASN A 790 -22.94 -32.97 -14.39
N ALA A 791 -21.79 -32.41 -14.01
CA ALA A 791 -21.23 -32.61 -12.68
C ALA A 791 -22.12 -32.11 -11.53
N PHE A 792 -22.92 -31.05 -11.74
CA PHE A 792 -23.91 -30.60 -10.77
C PHE A 792 -24.92 -31.71 -10.42
N THR A 793 -25.50 -32.33 -11.45
CA THR A 793 -26.47 -33.43 -11.29
C THR A 793 -25.76 -34.67 -10.76
N ALA A 794 -24.53 -34.95 -11.20
CA ALA A 794 -23.75 -36.10 -10.73
C ALA A 794 -23.49 -36.07 -9.22
N LYS A 795 -23.26 -34.89 -8.65
CA LYS A 795 -23.04 -34.65 -7.21
C LYS A 795 -24.35 -34.63 -6.40
N GLY A 796 -25.50 -34.80 -7.06
CA GLY A 796 -26.82 -34.80 -6.43
C GLY A 796 -27.56 -33.47 -6.44
N GLY A 797 -27.13 -32.51 -7.26
CA GLY A 797 -27.88 -31.28 -7.54
C GLY A 797 -29.32 -31.58 -7.96
N ASP A 798 -30.24 -30.64 -7.77
CA ASP A 798 -31.69 -30.82 -7.95
C ASP A 798 -32.32 -31.97 -7.12
N GLY A 799 -31.63 -32.47 -6.09
CA GLY A 799 -32.16 -33.47 -5.15
C GLY A 799 -31.94 -34.92 -5.57
N PHE A 800 -31.05 -35.18 -6.54
CA PHE A 800 -30.70 -36.53 -7.00
C PHE A 800 -29.83 -37.29 -5.97
N THR A 801 -30.42 -37.71 -4.86
CA THR A 801 -29.73 -38.43 -3.77
C THR A 801 -29.07 -39.72 -4.23
N VAL A 802 -29.67 -40.41 -5.20
CA VAL A 802 -29.11 -41.62 -5.81
C VAL A 802 -27.80 -41.34 -6.56
N PHE A 803 -27.71 -40.20 -7.25
CA PHE A 803 -26.48 -39.78 -7.92
C PHE A 803 -25.43 -39.33 -6.91
N LYS A 804 -25.83 -38.57 -5.88
CA LYS A 804 -24.95 -38.23 -4.75
C LYS A 804 -24.33 -39.49 -4.12
N LYS A 805 -25.14 -40.51 -3.86
CA LYS A 805 -24.67 -41.79 -3.32
C LYS A 805 -23.64 -42.45 -4.27
N ALA A 806 -23.94 -42.53 -5.57
CA ALA A 806 -22.99 -43.09 -6.54
C ALA A 806 -21.68 -42.29 -6.61
N TYR A 807 -21.76 -40.97 -6.49
CA TYR A 807 -20.62 -40.07 -6.43
C TYR A 807 -19.77 -40.32 -5.18
N GLU A 808 -20.38 -40.37 -4.00
CA GLU A 808 -19.73 -40.68 -2.71
C GLU A 808 -19.09 -42.07 -2.69
N GLU A 809 -19.67 -43.03 -3.42
CA GLU A 809 -19.11 -44.38 -3.60
C GLU A 809 -17.98 -44.44 -4.64
N GLY A 810 -17.57 -43.31 -5.22
CA GLY A 810 -16.49 -43.23 -6.20
C GLY A 810 -16.84 -43.84 -7.57
N ARG A 811 -18.14 -43.96 -7.89
CA ARG A 811 -18.61 -44.51 -9.17
C ARG A 811 -18.74 -43.46 -10.27
N VAL A 812 -18.27 -42.23 -10.03
CA VAL A 812 -18.34 -41.09 -10.95
C VAL A 812 -16.94 -40.67 -11.40
N THR A 813 -16.77 -40.42 -12.69
CA THR A 813 -15.58 -39.82 -13.29
C THR A 813 -15.97 -38.49 -13.93
N ASP A 814 -15.47 -37.39 -13.39
CA ASP A 814 -15.53 -36.09 -14.07
C ASP A 814 -14.49 -36.04 -15.19
N ILE A 815 -14.94 -35.71 -16.41
CA ILE A 815 -14.09 -35.65 -17.61
C ILE A 815 -13.43 -34.26 -17.72
N GLY A 816 -13.88 -33.27 -16.96
CA GLY A 816 -13.30 -31.91 -16.92
C GLY A 816 -13.62 -31.06 -18.16
N LEU A 817 -14.44 -31.57 -19.07
CA LEU A 817 -14.88 -30.84 -20.27
C LEU A 817 -16.13 -30.03 -19.98
N ALA A 818 -16.07 -28.72 -20.22
CA ALA A 818 -17.22 -27.85 -20.02
C ALA A 818 -18.41 -28.26 -20.91
N ASP A 819 -19.59 -28.28 -20.32
CA ASP A 819 -20.87 -28.68 -20.92
C ASP A 819 -21.19 -27.89 -22.20
N TRP A 820 -20.96 -26.57 -22.18
CA TRP A 820 -21.11 -25.71 -23.35
C TRP A 820 -20.10 -26.02 -24.47
N GLU A 821 -18.88 -26.49 -24.16
CA GLU A 821 -17.91 -26.92 -25.18
C GLU A 821 -18.34 -28.22 -25.85
N ASN A 822 -18.89 -29.15 -25.06
CA ASN A 822 -19.42 -30.40 -25.57
C ASN A 822 -20.58 -30.13 -26.53
N LEU A 823 -21.49 -29.23 -26.15
CA LEU A 823 -22.59 -28.80 -27.02
C LEU A 823 -22.08 -28.09 -28.27
N ARG A 824 -21.14 -27.14 -28.13
CA ARG A 824 -20.50 -26.43 -29.26
C ARG A 824 -19.92 -27.42 -30.26
N ASP A 825 -19.08 -28.35 -29.80
CA ASP A 825 -18.37 -29.29 -30.67
C ASP A 825 -19.32 -30.25 -31.38
N TYR A 826 -20.33 -30.74 -30.66
CA TYR A 826 -21.36 -31.60 -31.22
C TYR A 826 -22.15 -30.87 -32.32
N VAL A 827 -22.65 -29.68 -32.01
CA VAL A 827 -23.36 -28.81 -32.96
C VAL A 827 -22.50 -28.50 -34.19
N SER A 828 -21.24 -28.10 -33.98
CA SER A 828 -20.27 -27.85 -35.06
C SER A 828 -20.03 -29.06 -35.97
N GLY A 829 -20.15 -30.27 -35.43
CA GLY A 829 -20.05 -31.54 -36.16
C GLY A 829 -21.25 -31.82 -37.06
N LEU A 830 -22.46 -31.43 -36.65
CA LEU A 830 -23.70 -31.68 -37.39
C LEU A 830 -23.85 -30.83 -38.66
N LYS A 831 -23.29 -29.60 -38.68
CA LYS A 831 -23.44 -28.57 -39.73
C LYS A 831 -24.87 -28.05 -39.90
N THR A 832 -25.87 -28.92 -39.95
CA THR A 832 -27.30 -28.60 -39.96
C THR A 832 -27.93 -29.18 -38.70
N VAL A 833 -28.60 -28.34 -37.92
CA VAL A 833 -29.22 -28.73 -36.64
C VAL A 833 -30.73 -28.70 -36.81
N ASP A 834 -31.34 -29.89 -36.76
CA ASP A 834 -32.80 -30.12 -36.86
C ASP A 834 -33.25 -31.26 -35.92
N PRO A 835 -33.10 -31.10 -34.59
CA PRO A 835 -33.61 -32.08 -33.64
C PRO A 835 -35.15 -32.12 -33.67
N SER A 836 -35.70 -33.26 -33.24
CA SER A 836 -37.13 -33.48 -33.13
C SER A 836 -37.49 -34.09 -31.77
N ILE A 837 -38.76 -33.99 -31.38
CA ILE A 837 -39.32 -34.73 -30.26
C ILE A 837 -39.59 -36.16 -30.73
N GLU A 838 -38.99 -37.15 -30.08
CA GLU A 838 -38.94 -38.55 -30.54
C GLU A 838 -39.74 -39.50 -29.64
N GLY A 839 -40.43 -38.96 -28.63
CA GLY A 839 -41.10 -39.73 -27.60
C GLY A 839 -40.11 -40.48 -26.71
N ARG A 840 -38.98 -39.84 -26.40
CA ARG A 840 -38.03 -40.31 -25.37
C ARG A 840 -38.64 -40.23 -23.98
N ILE A 841 -39.55 -39.27 -23.75
CA ILE A 841 -40.19 -39.06 -22.45
C ILE A 841 -41.68 -38.86 -22.65
N LYS A 842 -42.50 -39.73 -22.05
CA LYS A 842 -43.97 -39.69 -22.22
C LYS A 842 -44.72 -39.75 -20.90
N ASP A 843 -45.52 -38.72 -20.62
CA ASP A 843 -46.54 -38.78 -19.56
C ASP A 843 -47.76 -39.53 -20.10
N VAL A 844 -48.22 -40.53 -19.35
CA VAL A 844 -49.40 -41.35 -19.65
C VAL A 844 -50.57 -41.05 -18.70
N ALA A 845 -50.47 -40.03 -17.84
CA ALA A 845 -51.59 -39.57 -17.03
C ALA A 845 -52.79 -39.16 -17.89
N GLY A 846 -53.99 -39.62 -17.52
CA GLY A 846 -55.20 -39.42 -18.32
C GLY A 846 -55.33 -40.39 -19.52
N SER A 847 -54.24 -41.04 -19.93
CA SER A 847 -54.34 -42.33 -20.63
C SER A 847 -54.37 -43.42 -19.57
N ASN A 848 -55.53 -43.68 -18.96
CA ASN A 848 -55.75 -44.93 -18.24
C ASN A 848 -55.46 -46.07 -19.22
N THR A 849 -54.27 -46.67 -19.13
CA THR A 849 -53.81 -47.76 -20.02
C THR A 849 -54.30 -49.13 -19.58
N ASP A 850 -55.31 -49.20 -18.72
CA ASP A 850 -56.23 -50.33 -18.77
C ASP A 850 -57.57 -49.82 -19.29
N PRO A 851 -57.90 -50.09 -20.57
CA PRO A 851 -59.24 -49.81 -21.05
C PRO A 851 -60.24 -50.55 -20.18
N THR A 852 -61.21 -49.83 -19.64
CA THR A 852 -62.38 -50.46 -19.02
C THR A 852 -63.21 -51.07 -20.12
N VAL A 853 -63.13 -52.40 -20.26
CA VAL A 853 -63.96 -53.13 -21.21
C VAL A 853 -65.39 -53.15 -20.69
N VAL A 854 -66.28 -52.44 -21.37
CA VAL A 854 -67.69 -52.39 -21.07
C VAL A 854 -68.41 -53.27 -22.08
N LEU A 855 -69.18 -54.24 -21.60
CA LEU A 855 -70.08 -55.00 -22.46
C LEU A 855 -71.09 -54.04 -23.08
N ALA A 856 -71.30 -54.13 -24.39
CA ALA A 856 -72.20 -53.24 -25.12
C ALA A 856 -73.60 -53.09 -24.50
N LYS A 857 -74.17 -54.19 -23.97
CA LYS A 857 -75.47 -54.19 -23.26
C LYS A 857 -75.50 -53.33 -21.98
N ASP A 858 -74.34 -53.10 -21.38
CA ASP A 858 -74.15 -52.38 -20.12
C ASP A 858 -73.61 -50.95 -20.36
N PHE A 859 -73.44 -50.54 -21.63
CA PHE A 859 -72.92 -49.24 -21.99
C PHE A 859 -73.92 -48.11 -21.71
N GLY A 860 -75.20 -48.33 -22.03
CA GLY A 860 -76.22 -47.30 -21.98
C GLY A 860 -77.02 -47.21 -20.68
N GLY A 861 -77.57 -46.02 -20.42
CA GLY A 861 -78.58 -45.75 -19.39
C GLY A 861 -79.99 -45.58 -19.99
N THR A 862 -80.79 -44.71 -19.39
CA THR A 862 -82.10 -44.31 -19.94
C THR A 862 -82.05 -42.87 -20.47
N ALA A 863 -82.99 -42.47 -21.32
CA ALA A 863 -83.00 -41.10 -21.89
C ALA A 863 -83.02 -39.99 -20.82
N ASP A 864 -83.68 -40.23 -19.68
CA ASP A 864 -83.76 -39.27 -18.57
C ASP A 864 -82.58 -39.40 -17.57
N ALA A 865 -81.79 -40.46 -17.67
CA ALA A 865 -80.61 -40.72 -16.85
C ALA A 865 -79.53 -41.47 -17.64
N PRO A 866 -78.73 -40.75 -18.46
CA PRO A 866 -77.61 -41.33 -19.20
C PRO A 866 -76.57 -41.93 -18.26
N LYS A 867 -75.95 -43.05 -18.67
CA LYS A 867 -74.92 -43.73 -17.87
C LYS A 867 -73.56 -43.06 -18.07
N THR A 868 -72.90 -42.67 -16.97
CA THR A 868 -71.57 -42.05 -17.03
C THR A 868 -70.47 -43.09 -16.85
N HIS A 869 -69.48 -43.09 -17.75
CA HIS A 869 -68.24 -43.86 -17.65
C HIS A 869 -67.07 -42.88 -17.52
N GLU A 870 -66.08 -43.21 -16.71
CA GLU A 870 -64.89 -42.38 -16.47
C GLU A 870 -63.65 -43.04 -17.09
N GLY A 871 -62.76 -42.27 -17.70
CA GLY A 871 -61.51 -42.79 -18.29
C GLY A 871 -61.65 -43.42 -19.67
N HIS A 872 -60.73 -44.32 -20.04
CA HIS A 872 -60.72 -45.00 -21.34
C HIS A 872 -61.65 -46.22 -21.32
N VAL A 873 -62.70 -46.19 -22.14
CA VAL A 873 -63.69 -47.26 -22.29
C VAL A 873 -63.47 -47.98 -23.62
N VAL A 874 -63.47 -49.31 -23.59
CA VAL A 874 -63.50 -50.14 -24.81
C VAL A 874 -64.84 -50.87 -24.87
N VAL A 875 -65.50 -50.83 -26.04
CA VAL A 875 -66.75 -51.55 -26.29
C VAL A 875 -66.64 -52.36 -27.56
N ASP A 876 -66.85 -53.68 -27.45
CA ASP A 876 -67.04 -54.54 -28.61
C ASP A 876 -68.48 -54.40 -29.13
N ILE A 877 -68.63 -54.00 -30.39
CA ILE A 877 -69.92 -53.71 -31.02
C ILE A 877 -70.38 -54.78 -32.03
N THR A 878 -69.79 -55.99 -32.00
CA THR A 878 -70.00 -57.01 -33.04
C THR A 878 -71.45 -57.48 -33.22
N ASP A 879 -72.26 -57.45 -32.16
CA ASP A 879 -73.63 -58.00 -32.16
C ASP A 879 -74.69 -57.02 -31.61
N ILE A 880 -74.43 -55.71 -31.65
CA ILE A 880 -75.37 -54.70 -31.17
C ILE A 880 -75.75 -53.69 -32.26
N ALA A 881 -77.04 -53.32 -32.30
CA ALA A 881 -77.55 -52.39 -33.30
C ALA A 881 -77.36 -50.91 -32.90
N SER A 882 -77.12 -50.62 -31.62
CA SER A 882 -76.91 -49.25 -31.15
C SER A 882 -76.17 -49.15 -29.82
N LEU A 883 -75.53 -48.00 -29.60
CA LEU A 883 -75.09 -47.53 -28.29
C LEU A 883 -75.90 -46.28 -27.93
N GLU A 884 -76.53 -46.29 -26.76
CA GLU A 884 -77.52 -45.27 -26.41
C GLU A 884 -77.33 -44.71 -25.00
N ASN A 885 -77.68 -43.44 -24.80
CA ASN A 885 -77.84 -42.78 -23.50
C ASN A 885 -76.63 -42.93 -22.57
N ALA A 886 -75.45 -42.45 -22.99
CA ALA A 886 -74.22 -42.55 -22.21
C ALA A 886 -73.31 -41.32 -22.32
N VAL A 887 -72.53 -41.06 -21.28
CA VAL A 887 -71.48 -40.02 -21.24
C VAL A 887 -70.15 -40.66 -20.85
N VAL A 888 -69.14 -40.59 -21.71
CA VAL A 888 -67.79 -41.09 -21.46
C VAL A 888 -66.89 -39.89 -21.15
N LYS A 889 -66.50 -39.73 -19.89
CA LYS A 889 -65.55 -38.71 -19.44
C LYS A 889 -64.11 -39.18 -19.64
N GLY A 890 -63.73 -39.32 -20.90
CA GLY A 890 -62.45 -39.87 -21.34
C GLY A 890 -62.54 -40.42 -22.77
N ASN A 891 -61.63 -41.33 -23.13
CA ASN A 891 -61.59 -41.90 -24.48
C ASN A 891 -62.58 -43.06 -24.62
N LEU A 892 -63.19 -43.20 -25.81
CA LEU A 892 -64.00 -44.36 -26.18
C LEU A 892 -63.35 -45.05 -27.37
N THR A 893 -62.99 -46.33 -27.25
CA THR A 893 -62.55 -47.16 -28.37
C THR A 893 -63.63 -48.17 -28.70
N LEU A 894 -64.01 -48.24 -29.98
CA LEU A 894 -64.93 -49.26 -30.48
C LEU A 894 -64.16 -50.35 -31.21
N THR A 895 -64.46 -51.60 -30.88
CA THR A 895 -63.82 -52.77 -31.48
C THR A 895 -64.85 -53.72 -32.08
N GLY A 896 -64.40 -54.62 -32.97
CA GLY A 896 -65.25 -55.68 -33.53
C GLY A 896 -65.85 -55.33 -34.89
N THR A 897 -66.90 -56.06 -35.28
CA THR A 897 -67.54 -55.92 -36.60
C THR A 897 -68.97 -55.39 -36.46
N PRO A 898 -69.22 -54.07 -36.63
CA PRO A 898 -70.57 -53.53 -36.46
C PRO A 898 -71.55 -54.10 -37.50
N PRO A 899 -72.84 -54.27 -37.14
CA PRO A 899 -73.89 -54.54 -38.11
C PRO A 899 -74.09 -53.34 -39.05
N ASP A 900 -74.63 -53.58 -40.25
CA ASP A 900 -74.74 -52.56 -41.32
C ASP A 900 -75.60 -51.34 -40.92
N ASN A 901 -76.42 -51.46 -39.88
CA ASN A 901 -77.33 -50.44 -39.38
C ASN A 901 -76.97 -49.95 -37.96
N PHE A 902 -75.71 -50.05 -37.54
CA PHE A 902 -75.26 -49.56 -36.24
C PHE A 902 -75.51 -48.04 -36.08
N THR A 903 -76.03 -47.62 -34.93
CA THR A 903 -76.33 -46.20 -34.63
C THR A 903 -75.90 -45.79 -33.23
N PHE A 904 -75.65 -44.48 -33.04
CA PHE A 904 -75.58 -43.88 -31.71
C PHE A 904 -76.89 -43.14 -31.40
N SER A 905 -77.28 -43.11 -30.13
CA SER A 905 -78.39 -42.26 -29.66
C SER A 905 -78.04 -41.62 -28.33
N GLN A 906 -77.89 -40.30 -28.29
CA GLN A 906 -77.56 -39.56 -27.06
C GLN A 906 -76.28 -40.08 -26.36
N VAL A 907 -75.20 -40.26 -27.13
CA VAL A 907 -73.88 -40.60 -26.60
C VAL A 907 -72.98 -39.37 -26.61
N THR A 908 -72.25 -39.11 -25.53
CA THR A 908 -71.24 -38.03 -25.46
C THR A 908 -69.90 -38.61 -25.04
N VAL A 909 -68.83 -38.25 -25.74
CA VAL A 909 -67.45 -38.63 -25.44
C VAL A 909 -66.65 -37.36 -25.23
N GLU A 910 -66.17 -37.14 -24.01
CA GLU A 910 -65.43 -35.92 -23.65
C GLU A 910 -63.95 -35.97 -24.10
N GLY A 911 -63.40 -37.16 -24.34
CA GLY A 911 -62.07 -37.39 -24.92
C GLY A 911 -62.12 -37.81 -26.39
N ASN A 912 -61.17 -38.65 -26.81
CA ASN A 912 -61.08 -39.15 -28.19
C ASN A 912 -62.02 -40.33 -28.43
N LEU A 913 -62.60 -40.41 -29.62
CA LEU A 913 -63.31 -41.57 -30.12
C LEU A 913 -62.42 -42.32 -31.11
N ASP A 914 -62.00 -43.53 -30.77
CA ASP A 914 -61.12 -44.37 -31.59
C ASP A 914 -61.91 -45.50 -32.26
N LEU A 915 -61.97 -45.45 -33.59
CA LEU A 915 -62.64 -46.41 -34.45
C LEU A 915 -61.66 -47.33 -35.19
N SER A 916 -60.35 -47.18 -34.96
CA SER A 916 -59.30 -47.96 -35.65
C SER A 916 -59.38 -49.47 -35.35
N GLY A 917 -60.07 -49.85 -34.27
CA GLY A 917 -60.36 -51.23 -33.90
C GLY A 917 -61.54 -51.89 -34.62
N LEU A 918 -62.20 -51.18 -35.54
CA LEU A 918 -63.29 -51.74 -36.35
C LEU A 918 -62.74 -52.47 -37.58
N ASN A 919 -63.27 -53.65 -37.88
CA ASN A 919 -62.81 -54.51 -38.99
C ASN A 919 -63.20 -53.97 -40.39
N GLY A 920 -62.78 -52.75 -40.73
CA GLY A 920 -62.92 -52.14 -42.06
C GLY A 920 -64.33 -51.64 -42.43
N LYS A 921 -65.24 -51.51 -41.46
CA LYS A 921 -66.58 -50.94 -41.66
C LYS A 921 -66.70 -49.56 -41.04
N THR A 922 -67.29 -48.63 -41.77
CA THR A 922 -67.61 -47.28 -41.29
C THR A 922 -68.92 -47.30 -40.49
N VAL A 923 -68.95 -46.57 -39.38
CA VAL A 923 -70.14 -46.36 -38.57
C VAL A 923 -70.67 -44.94 -38.75
N SER A 924 -71.99 -44.76 -38.67
CA SER A 924 -72.60 -43.43 -38.71
C SER A 924 -72.28 -42.68 -37.42
N MET A 925 -71.79 -41.44 -37.54
CA MET A 925 -71.50 -40.57 -36.40
C MET A 925 -72.74 -39.80 -35.91
N SER A 926 -73.91 -40.06 -36.49
CA SER A 926 -75.16 -39.43 -36.04
C SER A 926 -75.54 -39.95 -34.65
N GLY A 927 -75.83 -39.03 -33.73
CA GLY A 927 -76.28 -39.33 -32.37
C GLY A 927 -75.16 -39.51 -31.33
N VAL A 928 -73.89 -39.32 -31.73
CA VAL A 928 -72.74 -39.17 -30.83
C VAL A 928 -72.15 -37.77 -30.92
N THR A 929 -71.78 -37.20 -29.76
CA THR A 929 -71.02 -35.95 -29.65
C THR A 929 -69.63 -36.27 -29.13
N VAL A 930 -68.57 -35.82 -29.80
CA VAL A 930 -67.17 -36.07 -29.41
C VAL A 930 -66.48 -34.72 -29.22
N ASN A 931 -65.92 -34.49 -28.03
CA ASN A 931 -65.22 -33.24 -27.71
C ASN A 931 -63.72 -33.30 -28.07
N GLY A 932 -63.12 -34.50 -28.13
CA GLY A 932 -61.76 -34.75 -28.62
C GLY A 932 -61.70 -35.10 -30.11
N GLU A 933 -60.64 -35.80 -30.51
CA GLU A 933 -60.44 -36.25 -31.90
C GLU A 933 -61.20 -37.57 -32.17
N THR A 934 -61.70 -37.73 -33.40
CA THR A 934 -62.16 -39.03 -33.92
C THR A 934 -61.05 -39.66 -34.75
N ILE A 935 -60.56 -40.83 -34.32
CA ILE A 935 -59.50 -41.59 -34.98
C ILE A 935 -60.20 -42.67 -35.82
N PHE A 936 -59.93 -42.69 -37.13
CA PHE A 936 -60.54 -43.61 -38.10
C PHE A 936 -59.64 -44.79 -38.44
#